data_AF-A0A809R7L9-F1
#
_entry.id   AF-A0A809R7L9-F1
#
_cell.length_a   1.000
_cell.length_b   1.000
_cell.length_c   1.000
_cell.angle_alpha   90.00
_cell.angle_beta   90.00
_cell.angle_gamma   90.00
#
_symmetry.space_group_name_H-M   'P 1'
#
loop_
_entity.id
_entity.type
_entity.pdbx_description
1 polymer ?
#
loop_
_entity_poly.entity_id
_entity_poly.type
_entity_poly.pdbx_seq_one_letter_code
_entity_poly.pdbx_strand_id
1 'polypeptide(L)'
;MRETNPIRRRRTHGQTLVAALFVLGVLLILGLVFVGIISQNVRQSATARQRSAASDLAEAGVRYAHSQLVYSVQGADWRPTPTLPLSARDPDYDYLRPDPDGNPANGDQGGPDQLGAYSRINQGNGRFLVRVRFAPSDAVLFSTAQQGPLRQPGKARNYLILESVGRIGRVVANDPTTLLGSERQETRKLIAFASIGIIESAVFITNKDRVSRPAELGVPEPLGVRYEGADVEVPLQLGSSTPMFNFGNPPTPTAGSVLFGGSLYSNTGIVLHGSVNVNLNVPLGDAWHVNGSLRGAAASSRLNVNRTDWNPTLGLWQVSPYSVGNATTPSLNSLNPSFSTLGGVLRDEVQAIDVDGYWRSVGYKAPPSLEIADPETGLNRFESLTRNSGVVGPGGNAGRFGHGRGVYVDNTQDRQMREDEEGRERVGSSESLVYDWFNPNNGQAGTGWIGPYYVPRGATLILNSDGFSIIRDPRATGRERTWRAPDGSDTGIGFIRYRLGLVNGQVFVINTFTPGVNINSANPNFSFGMPFNGVLLFEGNVRVRGTIPTDAQLTVVSNATIYVEGSVTKGVLRNHITDATGLPPAPTRINRPSRSMLMLAARDYVAVNTTMFSGPSPLQALDEVDESGNPIAWNPLRIQSGGGTFTFRNDLVWDPDSGLGPALPDSWETFAQGYAEFNAPGSPLNSRLLLTHATDDGPAPYTFLSLDVNYGLPSFNYLFEMVPPNSAAPFFAPQPYGPIYGLGAELWQRYPKFESNAFPLLDPTALVPESNGLLLRANAAGTYGDYRVIAGGLSDYTIRMNQVGFGATNDYLLARTAVLPGDVRIEASLFAENGSVVVIPGNWVNPNPNDSRETFEARVTVLQGAPYNLPLDQAILTAQAERRDSNGSGPDMPFYGEPLDIRIVIHGAVSQNMPLPISYQAEWLRKWGWIPRNFSANYHVPGSGTQVLIPERHVPAGYDITGADRYVPNLIVTYDATLATASLAGFGSDYLRRDRFGRSLPPMPALPVGPKLAYFGEVLR
;
A
#
# COMPACT_ATOMS: atom_id res chain seq x y z
N MET A 1 -127.77 -28.63 -40.90
CA MET A 1 -127.68 -28.32 -39.45
C MET A 1 -126.29 -27.70 -39.25
N ARG A 2 -126.09 -26.44 -38.83
CA ARG A 2 -126.56 -25.72 -37.60
C ARG A 2 -126.32 -26.56 -36.34
N GLU A 3 -125.82 -26.10 -35.19
CA GLU A 3 -125.24 -24.85 -34.64
C GLU A 3 -124.45 -25.31 -33.37
N THR A 4 -123.49 -24.63 -32.70
CA THR A 4 -123.10 -23.20 -32.59
C THR A 4 -121.61 -23.10 -32.14
N ASN A 5 -121.04 -21.88 -32.04
CA ASN A 5 -119.76 -21.58 -31.35
C ASN A 5 -120.04 -21.11 -29.89
N PRO A 6 -119.17 -21.35 -28.89
CA PRO A 6 -118.74 -20.20 -28.07
C PRO A 6 -117.30 -20.25 -27.47
N ILE A 7 -116.51 -19.21 -27.78
CA ILE A 7 -115.84 -18.29 -26.83
C ILE A 7 -115.51 -18.83 -25.41
N ARG A 8 -114.21 -18.92 -25.00
CA ARG A 8 -113.47 -17.94 -24.14
C ARG A 8 -112.08 -18.39 -23.65
N ARG A 9 -111.27 -17.38 -23.25
CA ARG A 9 -110.10 -17.39 -22.34
C ARG A 9 -108.77 -18.03 -22.77
N ARG A 10 -107.82 -17.16 -23.16
CA ARG A 10 -106.39 -17.34 -22.84
C ARG A 10 -106.22 -17.56 -21.33
N ARG A 11 -105.44 -18.57 -20.94
CA ARG A 11 -104.68 -18.60 -19.69
C ARG A 11 -103.21 -18.81 -20.04
N THR A 12 -102.39 -17.82 -19.74
CA THR A 12 -100.93 -17.87 -19.91
C THR A 12 -100.29 -18.69 -18.79
N HIS A 13 -100.24 -20.02 -18.98
CA HIS A 13 -99.39 -20.90 -18.17
C HIS A 13 -98.24 -21.41 -19.07
N GLY A 14 -97.02 -20.92 -18.82
CA GLY A 14 -95.82 -21.30 -19.56
C GLY A 14 -94.68 -20.29 -19.48
N GLN A 15 -94.98 -18.99 -19.62
CA GLN A 15 -93.93 -17.94 -19.62
C GLN A 15 -93.14 -17.85 -18.31
N THR A 16 -93.78 -18.04 -17.15
CA THR A 16 -93.10 -18.01 -15.85
C THR A 16 -92.06 -19.13 -15.69
N LEU A 17 -92.31 -20.31 -16.26
CA LEU A 17 -91.39 -21.45 -16.19
C LEU A 17 -90.16 -21.23 -17.10
N VAL A 18 -90.38 -20.70 -18.31
CA VAL A 18 -89.29 -20.37 -19.25
C VAL A 18 -88.43 -19.22 -18.71
N ALA A 19 -89.06 -18.19 -18.12
CA ALA A 19 -88.33 -17.11 -17.45
C ALA A 19 -87.53 -17.63 -16.24
N ALA A 20 -88.11 -18.52 -15.42
CA ALA A 20 -87.41 -19.14 -14.31
C ALA A 20 -86.20 -19.97 -14.77
N LEU A 21 -86.34 -20.76 -15.85
CA LEU A 21 -85.24 -21.53 -16.45
C LEU A 21 -84.13 -20.64 -17.03
N PHE A 22 -84.47 -19.55 -17.71
CA PHE A 22 -83.48 -18.58 -18.18
C PHE A 22 -82.73 -17.91 -17.02
N VAL A 23 -83.43 -17.51 -15.96
CA VAL A 23 -82.84 -16.95 -14.74
C VAL A 23 -81.92 -17.98 -14.06
N LEU A 24 -82.34 -19.24 -13.97
CA LEU A 24 -81.52 -20.33 -13.39
C LEU A 24 -80.25 -20.60 -14.23
N GLY A 25 -80.36 -20.58 -15.56
CA GLY A 25 -79.22 -20.73 -16.47
C GLY A 25 -78.22 -19.56 -16.37
N VAL A 26 -78.72 -18.32 -16.32
CA VAL A 26 -77.89 -17.12 -16.12
C VAL A 26 -77.22 -17.13 -14.73
N LEU A 27 -77.93 -17.54 -13.68
CA LEU A 27 -77.38 -17.72 -12.34
C LEU A 27 -76.30 -18.81 -12.28
N LEU A 28 -76.46 -19.91 -13.01
CA LEU A 28 -75.45 -20.97 -13.11
C LEU A 28 -74.17 -20.46 -13.81
N ILE A 29 -74.31 -19.72 -14.92
CA ILE A 29 -73.18 -19.11 -15.63
C ILE A 29 -72.48 -18.08 -14.74
N LEU A 30 -73.22 -17.20 -14.07
CA LEU A 30 -72.67 -16.26 -13.08
C LEU A 30 -71.95 -16.98 -11.93
N GLY A 31 -72.50 -18.09 -11.43
CA GLY A 31 -71.86 -18.92 -10.42
C GLY A 31 -70.53 -19.52 -10.89
N LEU A 32 -70.47 -20.04 -12.10
CA LEU A 32 -69.23 -20.59 -12.69
C LEU A 32 -68.19 -19.48 -12.93
N VAL A 33 -68.60 -18.31 -13.43
CA VAL A 33 -67.71 -17.15 -13.60
C VAL A 33 -67.18 -16.65 -12.25
N PHE A 34 -68.04 -16.59 -11.23
CA PHE A 34 -67.66 -16.20 -9.87
C PHE A 34 -66.66 -17.18 -9.24
N VAL A 35 -66.88 -18.50 -9.39
CA VAL A 35 -65.92 -19.53 -8.95
C VAL A 35 -64.60 -19.42 -9.71
N GLY A 36 -64.64 -19.12 -11.02
CA GLY A 36 -63.44 -18.86 -11.83
C GLY A 36 -62.64 -17.66 -11.31
N ILE A 37 -63.31 -16.54 -11.05
CA ILE A 37 -62.70 -15.31 -10.50
C ILE A 37 -62.13 -15.56 -9.10
N ILE A 38 -62.85 -16.28 -8.21
CA ILE A 38 -62.32 -16.67 -6.89
C ILE A 38 -61.07 -17.54 -7.06
N SER A 39 -61.10 -18.55 -7.93
CA SER A 39 -59.94 -19.43 -8.16
C SER A 39 -58.74 -18.65 -8.67
N GLN A 40 -58.95 -17.70 -9.59
CA GLN A 40 -57.91 -16.82 -10.11
C GLN A 40 -57.35 -15.89 -9.02
N ASN A 41 -58.21 -15.24 -8.23
CA ASN A 41 -57.80 -14.36 -7.13
C ASN A 41 -57.07 -15.11 -6.01
N VAL A 42 -57.51 -16.32 -5.67
CA VAL A 42 -56.84 -17.20 -4.69
C VAL A 42 -55.46 -17.62 -5.21
N ARG A 43 -55.33 -18.00 -6.50
CA ARG A 43 -54.04 -18.31 -7.12
C ARG A 43 -53.12 -17.09 -7.13
N GLN A 44 -53.58 -15.92 -7.58
CA GLN A 44 -52.80 -14.69 -7.56
C GLN A 44 -52.36 -14.30 -6.13
N SER A 45 -53.24 -14.45 -5.14
CA SER A 45 -52.91 -14.20 -3.72
C SER A 45 -51.98 -15.25 -3.11
N ALA A 46 -51.97 -16.49 -3.62
CA ALA A 46 -51.00 -17.51 -3.24
C ALA A 46 -49.63 -17.20 -3.86
N THR A 47 -49.57 -16.92 -5.17
CA THR A 47 -48.35 -16.51 -5.88
C THR A 47 -47.74 -15.23 -5.28
N ALA A 48 -48.55 -14.22 -4.94
CA ALA A 48 -48.05 -12.99 -4.31
C ALA A 48 -47.43 -13.26 -2.93
N ARG A 49 -48.06 -14.08 -2.08
CA ARG A 49 -47.50 -14.52 -0.80
C ARG A 49 -46.21 -15.33 -0.99
N GLN A 50 -46.17 -16.21 -2.00
CA GLN A 50 -44.98 -16.99 -2.32
C GLN A 50 -43.83 -16.09 -2.80
N ARG A 51 -44.08 -15.08 -3.64
CA ARG A 51 -43.08 -14.09 -4.06
C ARG A 51 -42.54 -13.26 -2.90
N SER A 52 -43.41 -12.83 -1.98
CA SER A 52 -42.99 -12.12 -0.76
C SER A 52 -42.04 -12.98 0.06
N ALA A 53 -42.46 -14.19 0.44
CA ALA A 53 -41.63 -15.10 1.24
C ALA A 53 -40.32 -15.50 0.54
N ALA A 54 -40.31 -15.66 -0.79
CA ALA A 54 -39.09 -15.88 -1.55
C ALA A 54 -38.17 -14.65 -1.56
N SER A 55 -38.72 -13.43 -1.57
CA SER A 55 -37.95 -12.19 -1.42
C SER A 55 -37.35 -12.06 -0.02
N ASP A 56 -38.13 -12.33 1.02
CA ASP A 56 -37.69 -12.28 2.42
C ASP A 56 -36.56 -13.28 2.68
N LEU A 57 -36.66 -14.50 2.12
CA LEU A 57 -35.59 -15.51 2.17
C LEU A 57 -34.35 -15.12 1.37
N ALA A 58 -34.52 -14.48 0.20
CA ALA A 58 -33.39 -13.99 -0.59
C ALA A 58 -32.63 -12.89 0.18
N GLU A 59 -33.36 -11.95 0.79
CA GLU A 59 -32.78 -10.88 1.61
C GLU A 59 -32.10 -11.45 2.86
N ALA A 60 -32.72 -12.40 3.56
CA ALA A 60 -32.10 -13.09 4.69
C ALA A 60 -30.76 -13.74 4.30
N GLY A 61 -30.67 -14.34 3.11
CA GLY A 61 -29.42 -14.91 2.60
C GLY A 61 -28.33 -13.88 2.29
N VAL A 62 -28.70 -12.70 1.76
CA VAL A 62 -27.73 -11.59 1.58
C VAL A 62 -27.26 -11.07 2.94
N ARG A 63 -28.17 -10.83 3.88
CA ARG A 63 -27.84 -10.36 5.23
C ARG A 63 -26.95 -11.36 5.99
N TYR A 64 -27.21 -12.66 5.84
CA TYR A 64 -26.37 -13.73 6.39
C TYR A 64 -24.96 -13.73 5.80
N ALA A 65 -24.80 -13.63 4.47
CA ALA A 65 -23.47 -13.57 3.87
C ALA A 65 -22.72 -12.27 4.25
N HIS A 66 -23.42 -11.14 4.35
CA HIS A 66 -22.82 -9.87 4.79
C HIS A 66 -22.38 -9.92 6.26
N SER A 67 -23.19 -10.48 7.17
CA SER A 67 -22.78 -10.63 8.57
C SER A 67 -21.56 -11.54 8.71
N GLN A 68 -21.46 -12.61 7.92
CA GLN A 68 -20.27 -13.46 7.90
C GLN A 68 -19.02 -12.73 7.36
N LEU A 69 -19.15 -11.88 6.34
CA LEU A 69 -18.05 -11.04 5.84
C LEU A 69 -17.56 -9.99 6.86
N VAL A 70 -18.46 -9.48 7.70
CA VAL A 70 -18.16 -8.45 8.71
C VAL A 70 -17.61 -9.08 10.00
N TYR A 71 -18.27 -10.09 10.56
CA TYR A 71 -17.96 -10.61 11.90
C TYR A 71 -17.10 -11.87 11.93
N SER A 72 -17.08 -12.69 10.87
CA SER A 72 -16.31 -13.95 10.92
C SER A 72 -14.80 -13.74 10.93
N VAL A 73 -14.07 -14.74 11.43
CA VAL A 73 -12.60 -14.75 11.40
C VAL A 73 -12.01 -14.70 9.98
N GLN A 74 -12.78 -15.06 8.94
CA GLN A 74 -12.29 -15.04 7.55
C GLN A 74 -12.47 -13.67 6.88
N GLY A 75 -13.38 -12.83 7.36
CA GLY A 75 -13.59 -11.49 6.79
C GLY A 75 -13.91 -11.50 5.30
N ALA A 76 -13.21 -10.67 4.53
CA ALA A 76 -13.32 -10.62 3.06
C ALA A 76 -13.00 -11.96 2.35
N ASP A 77 -12.28 -12.88 3.01
CA ASP A 77 -12.01 -14.23 2.49
C ASP A 77 -13.16 -15.22 2.74
N TRP A 78 -14.18 -14.86 3.54
CA TRP A 78 -15.27 -15.78 3.86
C TRP A 78 -16.01 -16.20 2.59
N ARG A 79 -16.18 -17.50 2.43
CA ARG A 79 -16.98 -18.11 1.36
C ARG A 79 -17.78 -19.27 1.95
N PRO A 80 -19.06 -19.42 1.60
CA PRO A 80 -19.84 -20.55 2.06
C PRO A 80 -19.29 -21.84 1.41
N THR A 81 -19.37 -22.96 2.13
CA THR A 81 -18.96 -24.27 1.59
C THR A 81 -20.02 -24.75 0.58
N PRO A 82 -19.67 -25.05 -0.68
CA PRO A 82 -20.64 -25.50 -1.68
C PRO A 82 -21.45 -26.69 -1.20
N THR A 83 -22.76 -26.70 -1.48
CA THR A 83 -23.61 -27.85 -1.16
C THR A 83 -23.70 -28.73 -2.41
N LEU A 84 -23.35 -30.01 -2.31
CA LEU A 84 -23.49 -30.93 -3.43
C LEU A 84 -24.97 -31.26 -3.68
N PRO A 85 -25.41 -31.43 -4.94
CA PRO A 85 -26.76 -31.86 -5.26
C PRO A 85 -27.04 -33.26 -4.70
N LEU A 86 -28.23 -33.48 -4.13
CA LEU A 86 -28.59 -34.78 -3.53
C LEU A 86 -28.88 -35.86 -4.57
N SER A 87 -29.37 -35.46 -5.74
CA SER A 87 -29.59 -36.31 -6.92
C SER A 87 -29.84 -35.44 -8.15
N ALA A 88 -29.90 -36.02 -9.34
CA ALA A 88 -30.34 -35.32 -10.56
C ALA A 88 -31.81 -34.84 -10.53
N ARG A 89 -32.58 -35.17 -9.49
CA ARG A 89 -33.95 -34.68 -9.25
C ARG A 89 -34.02 -33.60 -8.15
N ASP A 90 -32.88 -33.24 -7.56
CA ASP A 90 -32.84 -32.19 -6.55
C ASP A 90 -33.41 -30.87 -7.13
N PRO A 91 -34.39 -30.21 -6.49
CA PRO A 91 -35.02 -29.01 -7.05
C PRO A 91 -34.06 -27.82 -7.22
N ASP A 92 -32.88 -27.81 -6.59
CA ASP A 92 -31.82 -26.81 -6.78
C ASP A 92 -30.61 -27.33 -7.56
N TYR A 93 -30.72 -28.47 -8.26
CA TYR A 93 -29.60 -29.13 -8.95
C TYR A 93 -28.73 -28.15 -9.77
N ASP A 94 -29.33 -27.32 -10.63
CA ASP A 94 -28.63 -26.36 -11.48
C ASP A 94 -27.83 -25.31 -10.70
N TYR A 95 -28.28 -24.94 -9.50
CA TYR A 95 -27.60 -24.00 -8.61
C TYR A 95 -26.49 -24.65 -7.79
N LEU A 96 -26.64 -25.93 -7.47
CA LEU A 96 -25.69 -26.70 -6.67
C LEU A 96 -24.62 -27.44 -7.51
N ARG A 97 -24.79 -27.48 -8.84
CA ARG A 97 -23.85 -28.09 -9.79
C ARG A 97 -22.43 -27.56 -9.56
N PRO A 98 -21.45 -28.40 -9.15
CA PRO A 98 -20.06 -28.00 -9.05
C PRO A 98 -19.43 -27.79 -10.44
N ASP A 99 -18.20 -27.28 -10.46
CA ASP A 99 -17.32 -27.34 -11.64
C ASP A 99 -17.31 -28.79 -12.20
N PRO A 100 -17.67 -29.01 -13.48
CA PRO A 100 -17.75 -30.35 -14.07
C PRO A 100 -16.41 -31.08 -14.13
N ASP A 101 -15.31 -30.34 -14.31
CA ASP A 101 -13.97 -30.87 -14.58
C ASP A 101 -13.03 -30.69 -13.38
N GLY A 102 -13.42 -29.87 -12.40
CA GLY A 102 -12.58 -29.44 -11.29
C GLY A 102 -11.44 -28.50 -11.71
N ASN A 103 -11.48 -27.98 -12.94
CA ASN A 103 -10.46 -27.10 -13.49
C ASN A 103 -11.03 -25.69 -13.74
N PRO A 104 -10.81 -24.73 -12.83
CA PRO A 104 -11.36 -23.38 -12.95
C PRO A 104 -10.78 -22.56 -14.11
N ALA A 105 -9.82 -23.10 -14.88
CA ALA A 105 -9.35 -22.53 -16.14
C ALA A 105 -10.26 -22.84 -17.36
N ASN A 106 -11.16 -23.83 -17.26
CA ASN A 106 -12.08 -24.21 -18.35
C ASN A 106 -13.28 -23.26 -18.50
N GLY A 107 -13.44 -22.28 -17.61
CA GLY A 107 -14.50 -21.27 -17.64
C GLY A 107 -15.81 -21.65 -16.92
N ASP A 108 -16.17 -22.93 -16.84
CA ASP A 108 -17.36 -23.40 -16.11
C ASP A 108 -17.03 -23.78 -14.66
N GLN A 109 -17.16 -22.82 -13.73
CA GLN A 109 -16.98 -23.06 -12.29
C GLN A 109 -18.21 -23.73 -11.63
N GLY A 110 -19.23 -24.11 -12.41
CA GLY A 110 -20.49 -24.64 -11.93
C GLY A 110 -21.56 -23.56 -11.73
N GLY A 111 -22.71 -23.98 -11.19
CA GLY A 111 -23.94 -23.17 -11.15
C GLY A 111 -24.61 -23.04 -12.53
N PRO A 112 -25.70 -22.24 -12.64
CA PRO A 112 -26.49 -22.10 -13.86
C PRO A 112 -25.94 -21.02 -14.81
N ASP A 113 -25.02 -20.20 -14.32
CA ASP A 113 -24.38 -19.08 -15.03
C ASP A 113 -22.85 -19.25 -15.10
N GLN A 114 -22.34 -20.45 -14.82
CA GLN A 114 -20.91 -20.83 -14.88
C GLN A 114 -19.98 -20.08 -13.90
N LEU A 115 -20.52 -19.17 -13.07
CA LEU A 115 -19.80 -18.34 -12.10
C LEU A 115 -19.68 -18.97 -10.69
N GLY A 116 -19.84 -20.29 -10.58
CA GLY A 116 -19.65 -21.04 -9.33
C GLY A 116 -20.92 -21.60 -8.71
N ALA A 117 -20.83 -22.77 -8.08
CA ALA A 117 -21.91 -23.36 -7.30
C ALA A 117 -22.37 -22.48 -6.11
N TYR A 118 -23.67 -22.54 -5.80
CA TYR A 118 -24.27 -21.94 -4.60
C TYR A 118 -24.20 -22.90 -3.40
N SER A 119 -24.38 -22.35 -2.19
CA SER A 119 -24.54 -23.11 -0.96
C SER A 119 -25.98 -23.02 -0.46
N ARG A 120 -26.61 -24.16 -0.15
CA ARG A 120 -27.97 -24.24 0.39
C ARG A 120 -27.96 -24.09 1.91
N ILE A 121 -28.73 -23.13 2.42
CA ILE A 121 -29.01 -22.97 3.84
C ILE A 121 -30.52 -23.03 4.05
N ASN A 122 -30.98 -23.95 4.89
CA ASN A 122 -32.40 -24.12 5.23
C ASN A 122 -32.77 -23.19 6.39
N GLN A 123 -33.88 -22.46 6.28
CA GLN A 123 -34.36 -21.55 7.32
C GLN A 123 -35.89 -21.64 7.44
N GLY A 124 -36.37 -22.12 8.59
CA GLY A 124 -37.81 -22.34 8.84
C GLY A 124 -38.44 -23.25 7.79
N ASN A 125 -39.49 -22.76 7.13
CA ASN A 125 -40.25 -23.47 6.09
C ASN A 125 -39.68 -23.30 4.66
N GLY A 126 -38.50 -22.69 4.52
CA GLY A 126 -37.86 -22.43 3.24
C GLY A 126 -36.35 -22.62 3.27
N ARG A 127 -35.69 -22.12 2.23
CA ARG A 127 -34.25 -22.13 2.07
C ARG A 127 -33.78 -20.95 1.24
N PHE A 128 -32.52 -20.57 1.42
CA PHE A 128 -31.84 -19.67 0.51
C PHE A 128 -30.57 -20.31 -0.02
N LEU A 129 -30.27 -20.04 -1.29
CA LEU A 129 -29.05 -20.46 -1.96
C LEU A 129 -28.13 -19.25 -2.04
N VAL A 130 -26.96 -19.31 -1.43
CA VAL A 130 -26.06 -18.15 -1.31
C VAL A 130 -24.72 -18.40 -1.98
N ARG A 131 -24.22 -17.38 -2.68
CA ARG A 131 -22.90 -17.38 -3.34
C ARG A 131 -22.22 -16.04 -3.05
N VAL A 132 -20.93 -16.09 -2.71
CA VAL A 132 -20.08 -14.91 -2.55
C VAL A 132 -18.93 -15.02 -3.54
N ARG A 133 -18.70 -13.97 -4.32
CA ARG A 133 -17.61 -13.85 -5.29
C ARG A 133 -16.80 -12.59 -5.00
N PHE A 134 -15.52 -12.58 -5.36
CA PHE A 134 -14.77 -11.34 -5.53
C PHE A 134 -14.89 -10.93 -7.00
N ALA A 135 -15.27 -9.68 -7.29
CA ALA A 135 -15.71 -9.27 -8.63
C ALA A 135 -14.75 -9.58 -9.81
N PRO A 136 -13.42 -9.63 -9.65
CA PRO A 136 -12.52 -10.00 -10.75
C PRO A 136 -12.63 -11.47 -11.18
N SER A 137 -13.35 -12.32 -10.44
CA SER A 137 -13.76 -13.66 -10.91
C SER A 137 -14.63 -13.63 -12.17
N ASP A 138 -15.19 -12.48 -12.52
CA ASP A 138 -16.02 -12.30 -13.70
C ASP A 138 -15.13 -12.20 -14.96
N ALA A 139 -15.20 -13.22 -15.83
CA ALA A 139 -14.31 -13.38 -17.00
C ALA A 139 -14.47 -12.28 -18.08
N VAL A 140 -15.37 -11.33 -17.86
CA VAL A 140 -15.84 -10.34 -18.84
C VAL A 140 -15.15 -8.96 -18.68
N LEU A 141 -14.17 -8.80 -17.77
CA LEU A 141 -13.50 -7.52 -17.50
C LEU A 141 -13.07 -6.74 -18.76
N PHE A 142 -12.53 -7.43 -19.77
CA PHE A 142 -12.17 -6.87 -21.08
C PHE A 142 -12.90 -7.54 -22.27
N SER A 143 -13.89 -8.41 -22.00
CA SER A 143 -14.59 -9.12 -23.08
C SER A 143 -15.73 -8.28 -23.67
N THR A 144 -15.84 -8.27 -25.01
CA THR A 144 -16.99 -7.67 -25.70
C THR A 144 -18.23 -8.56 -25.71
N ALA A 145 -18.09 -9.86 -25.39
CA ALA A 145 -19.20 -10.80 -25.27
C ALA A 145 -19.68 -10.85 -23.81
N GLN A 146 -20.79 -10.16 -23.51
CA GLN A 146 -21.36 -10.14 -22.16
C GLN A 146 -21.93 -11.51 -21.75
N GLN A 147 -21.21 -12.23 -20.89
CA GLN A 147 -21.70 -13.42 -20.19
C GLN A 147 -21.73 -13.17 -18.68
N GLY A 148 -22.88 -12.75 -18.14
CA GLY A 148 -23.04 -12.52 -16.71
C GLY A 148 -24.12 -11.51 -16.36
N PRO A 149 -24.39 -11.28 -15.05
CA PRO A 149 -25.42 -10.33 -14.60
C PRO A 149 -24.96 -8.86 -14.61
N LEU A 150 -23.67 -8.58 -14.80
CA LEU A 150 -23.09 -7.24 -14.70
C LEU A 150 -22.93 -6.58 -16.07
N ARG A 151 -23.59 -5.43 -16.28
CA ARG A 151 -23.47 -4.64 -17.53
C ARG A 151 -22.12 -3.93 -17.67
N GLN A 152 -21.45 -3.64 -16.56
CA GLN A 152 -20.17 -2.92 -16.49
C GLN A 152 -19.27 -3.58 -15.42
N PRO A 153 -18.74 -4.79 -15.67
CA PRO A 153 -17.97 -5.56 -14.68
C PRO A 153 -16.73 -4.80 -14.19
N GLY A 154 -16.10 -4.00 -15.07
CA GLY A 154 -15.01 -3.09 -14.71
C GLY A 154 -15.33 -2.24 -13.48
N LYS A 155 -16.50 -1.60 -13.40
CA LYS A 155 -16.90 -0.76 -12.25
C LYS A 155 -17.15 -1.55 -10.96
N ALA A 156 -17.39 -2.85 -11.06
CA ALA A 156 -17.58 -3.72 -9.91
C ALA A 156 -16.25 -4.32 -9.40
N ARG A 157 -15.14 -4.18 -10.13
CA ARG A 157 -13.86 -4.89 -9.97
C ARG A 157 -13.36 -5.06 -8.52
N ASN A 158 -13.56 -4.07 -7.64
CA ASN A 158 -12.99 -4.09 -6.30
C ASN A 158 -13.98 -4.58 -5.20
N TYR A 159 -15.20 -4.95 -5.58
CA TYR A 159 -16.26 -5.33 -4.63
C TYR A 159 -16.37 -6.84 -4.39
N LEU A 160 -16.90 -7.18 -3.22
CA LEU A 160 -17.44 -8.50 -2.95
C LEU A 160 -18.89 -8.55 -3.45
N ILE A 161 -19.18 -9.50 -4.32
CA ILE A 161 -20.52 -9.73 -4.89
C ILE A 161 -21.22 -10.79 -4.06
N LEU A 162 -22.33 -10.42 -3.43
CA LEU A 162 -23.22 -11.31 -2.70
C LEU A 162 -24.41 -11.62 -3.58
N GLU A 163 -24.71 -12.89 -3.77
CA GLU A 163 -25.87 -13.34 -4.54
C GLU A 163 -26.68 -14.32 -3.69
N SER A 164 -28.00 -14.11 -3.64
CA SER A 164 -28.91 -14.98 -2.90
C SER A 164 -30.14 -15.32 -3.73
N VAL A 165 -30.54 -16.59 -3.74
CA VAL A 165 -31.78 -17.07 -4.34
C VAL A 165 -32.67 -17.65 -3.25
N GLY A 166 -33.73 -16.93 -2.90
CA GLY A 166 -34.72 -17.38 -1.93
C GLY A 166 -35.73 -18.34 -2.58
N ARG A 167 -36.00 -19.47 -1.91
CA ARG A 167 -36.92 -20.52 -2.37
C ARG A 167 -37.73 -21.09 -1.21
N ILE A 168 -39.02 -21.29 -1.46
CA ILE A 168 -39.93 -21.92 -0.50
C ILE A 168 -39.66 -23.43 -0.42
N GLY A 169 -40.06 -24.05 0.69
CA GLY A 169 -39.86 -25.45 0.97
C GLY A 169 -38.46 -25.77 1.50
N ARG A 170 -38.39 -26.74 2.40
CA ARG A 170 -37.15 -27.33 2.88
C ARG A 170 -36.81 -28.55 2.01
N VAL A 171 -35.54 -28.74 1.68
CA VAL A 171 -35.06 -29.98 1.05
C VAL A 171 -34.37 -30.83 2.12
N VAL A 172 -34.77 -32.10 2.23
CA VAL A 172 -34.25 -33.05 3.23
C VAL A 172 -33.82 -34.32 2.52
N ALA A 173 -32.56 -34.74 2.73
CA ALA A 173 -31.94 -35.86 2.01
C ALA A 173 -32.72 -37.18 2.11
N ASN A 174 -33.41 -37.39 3.24
CA ASN A 174 -34.15 -38.62 3.53
C ASN A 174 -35.65 -38.54 3.20
N ASP A 175 -36.14 -37.41 2.65
CA ASP A 175 -37.56 -37.22 2.32
C ASP A 175 -37.76 -37.08 0.80
N PRO A 176 -38.22 -38.15 0.12
CA PRO A 176 -38.43 -38.13 -1.33
C PRO A 176 -39.55 -37.17 -1.75
N THR A 177 -40.47 -36.77 -0.85
CA THR A 177 -41.50 -35.77 -1.19
C THR A 177 -40.90 -34.37 -1.39
N THR A 178 -39.76 -34.08 -0.77
CA THR A 178 -39.00 -32.82 -1.00
C THR A 178 -38.13 -32.86 -2.25
N LEU A 179 -37.94 -34.03 -2.86
CA LEU A 179 -37.14 -34.27 -4.07
C LEU A 179 -38.01 -34.50 -5.33
N LEU A 180 -39.32 -34.72 -5.18
CA LEU A 180 -40.26 -34.87 -6.28
C LEU A 180 -40.88 -33.52 -6.64
N GLY A 181 -40.20 -32.78 -7.52
CA GLY A 181 -40.66 -31.47 -7.98
C GLY A 181 -42.03 -31.52 -8.67
N SER A 182 -43.06 -30.96 -8.03
CA SER A 182 -44.39 -30.77 -8.62
C SER A 182 -45.12 -29.51 -8.14
N GLU A 183 -44.40 -28.42 -7.90
CA GLU A 183 -44.95 -27.07 -8.09
C GLU A 183 -43.81 -26.11 -8.45
N ARG A 184 -44.01 -25.24 -9.45
CA ARG A 184 -43.08 -24.16 -9.79
C ARG A 184 -43.20 -23.07 -8.73
N GLN A 185 -42.64 -23.32 -7.55
CA GLN A 185 -42.60 -22.35 -6.47
C GLN A 185 -41.78 -21.13 -6.89
N GLU A 186 -42.33 -19.96 -6.65
CA GLU A 186 -41.72 -18.67 -6.99
C GLU A 186 -40.33 -18.53 -6.35
N THR A 187 -39.37 -18.02 -7.12
CA THR A 187 -37.97 -17.85 -6.71
C THR A 187 -37.54 -16.41 -6.94
N ARG A 188 -36.80 -15.81 -6.00
CA ARG A 188 -36.29 -14.44 -6.13
C ARG A 188 -34.77 -14.43 -6.05
N LYS A 189 -34.07 -13.83 -7.03
CA LYS A 189 -32.61 -13.61 -6.98
C LYS A 189 -32.32 -12.15 -6.63
N LEU A 190 -31.58 -11.94 -5.56
CA LEU A 190 -31.06 -10.63 -5.17
C LEU A 190 -29.53 -10.61 -5.32
N ILE A 191 -29.00 -9.44 -5.66
CA ILE A 191 -27.56 -9.17 -5.67
C ILE A 191 -27.27 -7.94 -4.80
N ALA A 192 -26.17 -8.01 -4.06
CA ALA A 192 -25.63 -6.90 -3.30
C ALA A 192 -24.10 -6.81 -3.48
N PHE A 193 -23.57 -5.61 -3.28
CA PHE A 193 -22.12 -5.38 -3.24
C PHE A 193 -21.72 -5.00 -1.82
N ALA A 194 -20.79 -5.75 -1.22
CA ALA A 194 -20.12 -5.36 0.00
C ALA A 194 -18.77 -4.73 -0.33
N SER A 195 -18.46 -3.62 0.34
CA SER A 195 -17.24 -2.87 0.13
C SER A 195 -16.14 -3.40 1.05
N ILE A 196 -14.94 -3.64 0.51
CA ILE A 196 -13.71 -3.80 1.30
C ILE A 196 -13.19 -2.40 1.69
N GLY A 197 -13.45 -1.39 0.85
CA GLY A 197 -13.08 0.00 1.05
C GLY A 197 -11.59 0.26 0.80
N ILE A 198 -10.73 -0.38 1.58
CA ILE A 198 -9.30 -0.05 1.72
C ILE A 198 -8.50 -0.16 0.41
N ILE A 199 -8.87 -1.11 -0.43
CA ILE A 199 -8.18 -1.42 -1.69
C ILE A 199 -8.93 -0.91 -2.93
N GLU A 200 -10.07 -0.22 -2.75
CA GLU A 200 -11.00 0.05 -3.85
C GLU A 200 -10.64 1.27 -4.70
N SER A 201 -9.84 2.19 -4.16
CA SER A 201 -9.37 3.41 -4.83
C SER A 201 -7.92 3.69 -4.42
N ALA A 202 -7.23 4.56 -5.17
CA ALA A 202 -5.87 4.97 -4.84
C ALA A 202 -5.82 5.70 -3.48
N VAL A 203 -6.81 6.55 -3.25
CA VAL A 203 -7.03 7.24 -1.98
C VAL A 203 -8.45 6.97 -1.48
N PHE A 204 -8.61 6.62 -0.20
CA PHE A 204 -9.91 6.59 0.49
C PHE A 204 -9.85 7.39 1.79
N ILE A 205 -10.64 8.45 1.87
CA ILE A 205 -10.79 9.29 3.07
C ILE A 205 -12.06 8.86 3.78
N THR A 206 -11.92 8.20 4.92
CA THR A 206 -13.02 7.46 5.54
C THR A 206 -13.94 8.33 6.39
N ASN A 207 -13.44 9.44 6.95
CA ASN A 207 -14.15 10.31 7.89
C ASN A 207 -15.02 9.51 8.89
N LYS A 208 -14.42 8.51 9.55
CA LYS A 208 -15.06 7.57 10.49
C LYS A 208 -15.88 8.32 11.55
N ASP A 209 -15.32 9.41 12.07
CA ASP A 209 -15.89 10.24 13.14
C ASP A 209 -16.85 11.33 12.63
N ARG A 210 -17.02 11.44 11.30
CA ARG A 210 -17.88 12.42 10.63
C ARG A 210 -17.59 13.87 11.02
N VAL A 211 -16.30 14.23 11.07
CA VAL A 211 -15.89 15.62 11.27
C VAL A 211 -16.39 16.50 10.12
N SER A 212 -16.76 17.73 10.45
CA SER A 212 -17.29 18.72 9.51
C SER A 212 -16.21 19.44 8.68
N ARG A 213 -14.93 19.29 9.05
CA ARG A 213 -13.83 19.86 8.26
C ARG A 213 -13.72 19.11 6.91
N PRO A 214 -13.52 19.81 5.79
CA PRO A 214 -13.14 19.15 4.55
C PRO A 214 -11.75 18.53 4.70
N ALA A 215 -11.46 17.55 3.85
CA ALA A 215 -10.11 17.05 3.65
C ALA A 215 -9.31 18.01 2.77
N GLU A 216 -8.06 18.26 3.13
CA GLU A 216 -7.12 19.09 2.37
C GLU A 216 -6.14 18.16 1.64
N LEU A 217 -5.98 18.37 0.32
CA LEU A 217 -5.15 17.56 -0.56
C LEU A 217 -4.39 18.45 -1.55
N GLY A 218 -3.25 17.98 -2.04
CA GLY A 218 -2.39 18.71 -2.98
C GLY A 218 -1.22 19.39 -2.29
N VAL A 219 -0.60 20.36 -2.96
CA VAL A 219 0.59 21.06 -2.49
C VAL A 219 0.25 22.54 -2.32
N PRO A 220 0.54 23.18 -1.17
CA PRO A 220 0.24 24.59 -0.98
C PRO A 220 1.10 25.47 -1.89
N GLU A 221 0.49 26.49 -2.48
CA GLU A 221 1.13 27.53 -3.27
C GLU A 221 1.04 28.86 -2.48
N PRO A 222 2.16 29.52 -2.12
CA PRO A 222 3.54 29.03 -2.26
C PRO A 222 3.88 27.93 -1.23
N LEU A 223 4.76 27.01 -1.60
CA LEU A 223 5.28 25.97 -0.69
C LEU A 223 6.19 26.57 0.41
N GLY A 224 6.74 27.77 0.17
CA GLY A 224 7.68 28.46 1.05
C GLY A 224 9.14 28.03 0.85
N VAL A 225 9.47 27.48 -0.32
CA VAL A 225 10.82 27.10 -0.74
C VAL A 225 11.06 27.65 -2.14
N ARG A 226 12.29 28.10 -2.40
CA ARG A 226 12.72 28.68 -3.68
C ARG A 226 13.88 27.90 -4.28
N TYR A 227 13.91 27.80 -5.59
CA TYR A 227 14.97 27.12 -6.35
C TYR A 227 15.28 27.88 -7.64
N GLU A 228 16.57 28.16 -7.87
CA GLU A 228 17.07 29.01 -8.98
C GLU A 228 16.31 30.36 -9.08
N GLY A 229 15.91 30.93 -7.94
CA GLY A 229 15.21 32.21 -7.85
C GLY A 229 13.68 32.20 -8.10
N ALA A 230 13.05 31.04 -8.37
CA ALA A 230 11.59 30.90 -8.44
C ALA A 230 11.05 30.09 -7.26
N ASP A 231 9.76 30.23 -6.94
CA ASP A 231 9.09 29.38 -5.96
C ASP A 231 8.97 27.93 -6.48
N VAL A 232 8.99 26.96 -5.57
CA VAL A 232 8.81 25.54 -5.90
C VAL A 232 7.31 25.19 -5.90
N GLU A 233 6.80 24.85 -7.08
CA GLU A 233 5.40 24.49 -7.37
C GLU A 233 5.35 23.10 -8.02
N VAL A 234 5.21 22.05 -7.20
CA VAL A 234 5.12 20.66 -7.68
C VAL A 234 3.67 20.15 -7.63
N PRO A 235 3.17 19.47 -8.69
CA PRO A 235 1.83 18.93 -8.68
C PRO A 235 1.76 17.63 -7.88
N LEU A 236 0.67 17.41 -7.15
CA LEU A 236 0.35 16.09 -6.60
C LEU A 236 -0.07 15.16 -7.75
N GLN A 237 0.73 14.15 -8.05
CA GLN A 237 0.44 13.14 -9.07
C GLN A 237 -0.27 11.92 -8.45
N LEU A 238 -1.44 11.56 -8.99
CA LEU A 238 -2.17 10.34 -8.61
C LEU A 238 -2.48 9.45 -9.82
N GLY A 239 -2.08 8.19 -9.72
CA GLY A 239 -2.17 7.22 -10.80
C GLY A 239 -1.08 7.37 -11.86
N SER A 240 -0.87 6.30 -12.62
CA SER A 240 0.25 6.13 -13.55
C SER A 240 -0.21 5.49 -14.86
N SER A 241 0.72 5.23 -15.77
CA SER A 241 0.47 4.37 -16.94
C SER A 241 0.81 2.91 -16.60
N THR A 242 -0.04 1.95 -16.97
CA THR A 242 0.19 0.51 -16.74
C THR A 242 -0.13 -0.32 -17.98
N PRO A 243 0.54 -1.47 -18.22
CA PRO A 243 0.16 -2.40 -19.27
C PRO A 243 -1.25 -2.97 -19.05
N MET A 244 -2.09 -2.97 -20.09
CA MET A 244 -3.49 -3.40 -20.01
C MET A 244 -3.91 -4.20 -21.26
N PHE A 245 -5.11 -4.79 -21.23
CA PHE A 245 -5.73 -5.43 -22.39
C PHE A 245 -6.65 -4.45 -23.13
N ASN A 246 -6.67 -4.57 -24.46
CA ASN A 246 -7.69 -4.00 -25.34
C ASN A 246 -8.99 -4.81 -25.20
N PHE A 247 -10.14 -4.15 -25.26
CA PHE A 247 -11.43 -4.85 -25.23
C PHE A 247 -11.65 -5.64 -26.53
N GLY A 248 -11.96 -6.92 -26.41
CA GLY A 248 -12.15 -7.82 -27.55
C GLY A 248 -12.68 -9.19 -27.12
N ASN A 249 -12.88 -10.11 -28.06
CA ASN A 249 -13.20 -11.50 -27.74
C ASN A 249 -12.40 -12.44 -28.66
N PRO A 250 -11.27 -13.01 -28.20
CA PRO A 250 -10.64 -12.79 -26.88
C PRO A 250 -10.06 -11.36 -26.73
N PRO A 251 -9.84 -10.87 -25.50
CA PRO A 251 -9.07 -9.65 -25.26
C PRO A 251 -7.61 -9.83 -25.70
N THR A 252 -6.97 -8.77 -26.18
CA THR A 252 -5.56 -8.78 -26.64
C THR A 252 -4.72 -7.78 -25.84
N PRO A 253 -3.43 -8.05 -25.55
CA PRO A 253 -2.56 -7.05 -24.93
C PRO A 253 -2.51 -5.74 -25.71
N THR A 254 -2.45 -4.60 -24.99
CA THR A 254 -2.26 -3.27 -25.60
C THR A 254 -0.78 -3.09 -25.97
N ALA A 255 -0.49 -2.48 -27.11
CA ALA A 255 0.88 -2.24 -27.58
C ALA A 255 1.64 -1.13 -26.80
N GLY A 256 0.96 -0.41 -25.91
CA GLY A 256 1.53 0.63 -25.06
C GLY A 256 0.77 0.75 -23.74
N SER A 257 1.33 1.50 -22.80
CA SER A 257 0.76 1.68 -21.46
C SER A 257 -0.48 2.56 -21.46
N VAL A 258 -1.44 2.24 -20.59
CA VAL A 258 -2.75 2.90 -20.47
C VAL A 258 -2.83 3.62 -19.11
N LEU A 259 -3.34 4.85 -19.08
CA LEU A 259 -3.45 5.64 -17.85
C LEU A 259 -4.55 5.07 -16.92
N PHE A 260 -4.22 4.91 -15.64
CA PHE A 260 -5.03 4.21 -14.65
C PHE A 260 -4.70 4.65 -13.20
N GLY A 261 -5.64 4.43 -12.28
CA GLY A 261 -5.31 4.32 -10.86
C GLY A 261 -5.15 5.64 -10.11
N GLY A 262 -5.71 6.73 -10.60
CA GLY A 262 -5.82 8.02 -9.88
C GLY A 262 -7.14 8.20 -9.11
N SER A 263 -7.88 7.12 -8.88
CA SER A 263 -9.23 7.15 -8.30
C SER A 263 -9.25 7.52 -6.82
N LEU A 264 -10.30 8.23 -6.41
CA LEU A 264 -10.44 8.74 -5.05
C LEU A 264 -11.88 8.56 -4.56
N TYR A 265 -12.03 8.16 -3.30
CA TYR A 265 -13.29 8.22 -2.57
C TYR A 265 -13.11 9.04 -1.31
N SER A 266 -14.00 9.99 -1.03
CA SER A 266 -13.99 10.78 0.20
C SER A 266 -15.38 10.82 0.82
N ASN A 267 -15.45 10.51 2.12
CA ASN A 267 -16.66 10.64 2.92
C ASN A 267 -16.90 12.08 3.45
N THR A 268 -16.04 13.03 3.07
CA THR A 268 -16.15 14.47 3.37
C THR A 268 -15.89 15.31 2.12
N GLY A 269 -16.16 16.61 2.17
CA GLY A 269 -15.75 17.56 1.13
C GLY A 269 -14.23 17.66 0.98
N ILE A 270 -13.76 18.13 -0.16
CA ILE A 270 -12.33 18.26 -0.48
C ILE A 270 -11.99 19.71 -0.84
N VAL A 271 -10.89 20.20 -0.26
CA VAL A 271 -10.21 21.43 -0.63
C VAL A 271 -8.88 21.07 -1.30
N LEU A 272 -8.72 21.47 -2.56
CA LEU A 272 -7.49 21.24 -3.32
C LEU A 272 -6.52 22.42 -3.20
N HIS A 273 -5.28 22.13 -2.82
CA HIS A 273 -4.17 23.06 -2.78
C HIS A 273 -3.28 22.85 -4.01
N GLY A 274 -2.90 23.96 -4.63
CA GLY A 274 -2.13 24.00 -5.86
C GLY A 274 -2.67 23.14 -6.99
N SER A 275 -1.76 22.53 -7.76
CA SER A 275 -2.09 21.65 -8.88
C SER A 275 -2.14 20.17 -8.48
N VAL A 276 -3.17 19.45 -8.91
CA VAL A 276 -3.32 18.00 -8.74
C VAL A 276 -3.56 17.34 -10.09
N ASN A 277 -2.70 16.39 -10.46
CA ASN A 277 -2.76 15.65 -11.72
C ASN A 277 -3.27 14.23 -11.47
N VAL A 278 -4.35 13.83 -12.17
CA VAL A 278 -4.98 12.52 -11.96
C VAL A 278 -5.21 11.75 -13.25
N ASN A 279 -4.88 10.45 -13.21
CA ASN A 279 -5.04 9.51 -14.31
C ASN A 279 -6.23 8.57 -14.05
N LEU A 280 -7.36 8.73 -14.76
CA LEU A 280 -8.61 8.00 -14.49
C LEU A 280 -9.04 7.12 -15.67
N ASN A 281 -9.21 5.82 -15.46
CA ASN A 281 -9.78 4.89 -16.45
C ASN A 281 -11.29 4.65 -16.23
N VAL A 282 -12.13 5.18 -17.13
CA VAL A 282 -13.60 5.17 -16.97
C VAL A 282 -14.25 3.80 -17.17
N PRO A 283 -13.87 2.96 -18.16
CA PRO A 283 -14.38 1.60 -18.30
C PRO A 283 -14.14 0.73 -17.05
N LEU A 284 -13.00 0.92 -16.38
CA LEU A 284 -12.70 0.27 -15.11
C LEU A 284 -13.39 0.92 -13.90
N GLY A 285 -13.99 2.11 -14.03
CA GLY A 285 -14.69 2.79 -12.95
C GLY A 285 -13.81 3.64 -12.04
N ASP A 286 -12.63 4.06 -12.49
CA ASP A 286 -11.90 5.12 -11.78
C ASP A 286 -12.68 6.44 -11.89
N ALA A 287 -12.88 7.07 -10.75
CA ALA A 287 -13.55 8.35 -10.60
C ALA A 287 -13.11 9.00 -9.29
N TRP A 288 -13.46 10.27 -9.14
CA TRP A 288 -13.38 11.02 -7.89
C TRP A 288 -14.78 11.16 -7.31
N HIS A 289 -15.03 10.47 -6.20
CA HIS A 289 -16.30 10.45 -5.51
C HIS A 289 -16.20 11.22 -4.18
N VAL A 290 -16.85 12.38 -4.10
CA VAL A 290 -16.78 13.27 -2.93
C VAL A 290 -18.16 13.37 -2.26
N ASN A 291 -18.33 12.77 -1.08
CA ASN A 291 -19.49 13.00 -0.22
C ASN A 291 -19.30 14.34 0.53
N GLY A 292 -19.45 15.43 -0.21
CA GLY A 292 -19.40 16.81 0.25
C GLY A 292 -19.22 17.77 -0.93
N SER A 293 -18.74 18.99 -0.65
CA SER A 293 -18.32 19.93 -1.71
C SER A 293 -16.86 19.69 -2.12
N LEU A 294 -16.58 19.81 -3.40
CA LEU A 294 -15.24 19.96 -3.97
C LEU A 294 -14.99 21.42 -4.33
N ARG A 295 -13.80 21.96 -3.99
CA ARG A 295 -13.32 23.28 -4.40
C ARG A 295 -11.79 23.38 -4.33
N GLY A 296 -11.20 24.35 -5.01
CA GLY A 296 -9.82 24.77 -4.77
C GLY A 296 -9.70 25.68 -3.54
N ALA A 297 -8.53 25.70 -2.91
CA ALA A 297 -8.18 26.61 -1.81
C ALA A 297 -7.98 28.05 -2.30
N ALA A 298 -7.36 28.22 -3.47
CA ALA A 298 -7.02 29.49 -4.09
C ALA A 298 -7.61 29.64 -5.49
N ALA A 299 -7.38 30.79 -6.14
CA ALA A 299 -7.70 30.99 -7.54
C ALA A 299 -6.71 30.29 -8.49
N SER A 300 -5.48 30.01 -8.02
CA SER A 300 -4.46 29.25 -8.75
C SER A 300 -4.76 27.75 -8.79
N SER A 301 -5.40 27.19 -7.76
CA SER A 301 -5.61 25.74 -7.61
C SER A 301 -6.25 25.09 -8.84
N ARG A 302 -5.67 23.98 -9.31
CA ARG A 302 -6.11 23.23 -10.50
C ARG A 302 -6.26 21.74 -10.21
N LEU A 303 -7.27 21.14 -10.83
CA LEU A 303 -7.38 19.69 -11.01
C LEU A 303 -7.23 19.38 -12.49
N ASN A 304 -6.17 18.66 -12.84
CA ASN A 304 -5.86 18.21 -14.19
C ASN A 304 -6.24 16.74 -14.30
N VAL A 305 -7.29 16.43 -15.06
CA VAL A 305 -7.86 15.09 -15.20
C VAL A 305 -7.54 14.51 -16.57
N ASN A 306 -6.67 13.50 -16.61
CA ASN A 306 -6.45 12.68 -17.79
C ASN A 306 -7.48 11.55 -17.78
N ARG A 307 -8.63 11.79 -18.41
CA ARG A 307 -9.71 10.81 -18.51
C ARG A 307 -9.42 9.84 -19.66
N THR A 308 -9.40 8.54 -19.37
CA THR A 308 -9.11 7.48 -20.33
C THR A 308 -10.34 6.64 -20.59
N ASP A 309 -10.72 6.53 -21.86
CA ASP A 309 -11.86 5.74 -22.34
C ASP A 309 -11.43 4.76 -23.43
N TRP A 310 -12.23 3.73 -23.64
CA TRP A 310 -12.07 2.80 -24.75
C TRP A 310 -12.89 3.26 -25.96
N ASN A 311 -12.28 3.35 -27.15
CA ASN A 311 -12.99 3.60 -28.39
C ASN A 311 -13.23 2.27 -29.14
N PRO A 312 -14.45 1.71 -29.11
CA PRO A 312 -14.74 0.42 -29.77
C PRO A 312 -14.78 0.50 -31.30
N THR A 313 -14.84 1.70 -31.89
CA THR A 313 -14.81 1.88 -33.35
C THR A 313 -13.39 1.87 -33.89
N LEU A 314 -12.44 2.43 -33.14
CA LEU A 314 -11.02 2.47 -33.51
C LEU A 314 -10.21 1.30 -32.94
N GLY A 315 -10.75 0.57 -31.94
CA GLY A 315 -10.04 -0.53 -31.28
C GLY A 315 -8.84 -0.06 -30.45
N LEU A 316 -8.93 1.15 -29.88
CA LEU A 316 -7.83 1.82 -29.17
C LEU A 316 -8.33 2.57 -27.93
N TRP A 317 -7.45 2.71 -26.94
CA TRP A 317 -7.62 3.60 -25.80
C TRP A 317 -7.42 5.06 -26.23
N GLN A 318 -8.24 5.98 -25.70
CA GLN A 318 -8.14 7.41 -25.95
C GLN A 318 -8.10 8.19 -24.63
N VAL A 319 -7.26 9.21 -24.57
CA VAL A 319 -7.12 10.12 -23.42
C VAL A 319 -7.74 11.47 -23.77
N SER A 320 -8.63 11.95 -22.90
CA SER A 320 -9.21 13.29 -22.94
C SER A 320 -8.72 14.08 -21.72
N PRO A 321 -7.79 15.04 -21.89
CA PRO A 321 -7.32 15.87 -20.80
C PRO A 321 -8.32 17.01 -20.49
N TYR A 322 -8.55 17.25 -19.20
CA TYR A 322 -9.33 18.39 -18.70
C TYR A 322 -8.50 19.13 -17.65
N SER A 323 -8.57 20.45 -17.61
CA SER A 323 -8.02 21.27 -16.51
C SER A 323 -9.11 22.17 -15.96
N VAL A 324 -9.40 22.04 -14.66
CA VAL A 324 -10.46 22.82 -14.00
C VAL A 324 -9.92 23.54 -12.77
N GLY A 325 -10.36 24.78 -12.57
CA GLY A 325 -10.07 25.63 -11.42
C GLY A 325 -11.32 26.33 -10.91
N ASN A 326 -11.22 27.05 -9.81
CA ASN A 326 -12.39 27.66 -9.15
C ASN A 326 -13.19 28.63 -10.06
N ALA A 327 -12.52 29.31 -10.99
CA ALA A 327 -13.09 30.33 -11.88
C ALA A 327 -13.15 29.90 -13.37
N THR A 328 -12.91 28.62 -13.70
CA THR A 328 -12.96 28.12 -15.08
C THR A 328 -14.38 27.69 -15.48
N THR A 329 -14.57 27.39 -16.76
CA THR A 329 -15.79 26.77 -17.30
C THR A 329 -15.38 25.51 -18.09
N PRO A 330 -15.62 24.29 -17.57
CA PRO A 330 -16.30 23.98 -16.31
C PRO A 330 -15.48 24.36 -15.06
N SER A 331 -16.16 24.59 -13.94
CA SER A 331 -15.57 25.02 -12.66
C SER A 331 -15.21 23.82 -11.78
N LEU A 332 -14.07 23.90 -11.06
CA LEU A 332 -13.69 22.97 -9.99
C LEU A 332 -14.61 23.07 -8.77
N ASN A 333 -15.18 24.25 -8.50
CA ASN A 333 -16.07 24.44 -7.37
C ASN A 333 -17.43 23.80 -7.69
N SER A 334 -17.71 22.67 -7.07
CA SER A 334 -18.99 21.93 -7.10
C SER A 334 -20.24 22.82 -6.89
N LEU A 335 -20.13 23.89 -6.10
CA LEU A 335 -21.25 24.79 -5.81
C LEU A 335 -21.48 25.85 -6.91
N ASN A 336 -20.58 25.95 -7.90
CA ASN A 336 -20.73 26.83 -9.06
C ASN A 336 -21.70 26.21 -10.09
N PRO A 337 -22.67 26.95 -10.64
CA PRO A 337 -23.52 26.47 -11.74
C PRO A 337 -22.75 25.96 -12.97
N SER A 338 -21.50 26.37 -13.14
CA SER A 338 -20.60 25.93 -14.22
C SER A 338 -19.86 24.62 -13.92
N PHE A 339 -20.17 23.91 -12.83
CA PHE A 339 -19.59 22.60 -12.54
C PHE A 339 -20.10 21.53 -13.52
N SER A 340 -19.20 20.64 -13.97
CA SER A 340 -19.51 19.46 -14.79
C SER A 340 -18.87 18.23 -14.16
N THR A 341 -19.49 17.06 -14.31
CA THR A 341 -18.89 15.79 -13.86
C THR A 341 -17.81 15.25 -14.81
N LEU A 342 -17.44 15.99 -15.87
CA LEU A 342 -16.44 15.60 -16.88
C LEU A 342 -16.77 14.23 -17.54
N GLY A 343 -18.06 13.93 -17.68
CA GLY A 343 -18.57 12.64 -18.15
C GLY A 343 -18.75 11.58 -17.07
N GLY A 344 -19.11 12.00 -15.85
CA GLY A 344 -19.45 11.13 -14.73
C GLY A 344 -18.27 10.63 -13.90
N VAL A 345 -17.06 11.15 -14.13
CA VAL A 345 -15.85 10.86 -13.32
C VAL A 345 -15.68 11.83 -12.15
N LEU A 346 -16.19 13.05 -12.32
CA LEU A 346 -16.26 14.22 -11.44
C LEU A 346 -17.46 14.23 -10.48
N ARG A 347 -17.46 13.72 -9.23
CA ARG A 347 -18.72 13.61 -8.45
C ARG A 347 -18.68 14.21 -7.04
N ASP A 348 -19.81 14.79 -6.62
CA ASP A 348 -20.03 15.50 -5.34
C ASP A 348 -21.29 15.00 -4.62
N GLU A 349 -21.71 15.64 -3.52
CA GLU A 349 -22.92 15.19 -2.77
C GLU A 349 -24.25 15.51 -3.47
N VAL A 350 -24.28 16.44 -4.43
CA VAL A 350 -25.51 17.10 -4.89
C VAL A 350 -26.45 16.13 -5.62
N GLN A 351 -27.70 16.05 -5.16
CA GLN A 351 -28.77 15.23 -5.78
C GLN A 351 -29.32 15.87 -7.05
N ALA A 352 -28.47 15.97 -8.07
CA ALA A 352 -28.79 16.48 -9.39
C ALA A 352 -28.06 15.68 -10.49
N ILE A 353 -28.49 15.90 -11.73
CA ILE A 353 -27.69 15.60 -12.94
C ILE A 353 -26.90 16.86 -13.34
N ASP A 354 -25.78 16.66 -14.05
CA ASP A 354 -25.12 17.75 -14.77
C ASP A 354 -25.76 17.99 -16.15
N VAL A 355 -25.19 18.96 -16.89
CA VAL A 355 -25.65 19.35 -18.24
C VAL A 355 -25.59 18.21 -19.26
N ASP A 356 -24.68 17.25 -19.07
CA ASP A 356 -24.47 16.09 -19.94
C ASP A 356 -25.31 14.86 -19.49
N GLY A 357 -26.12 15.01 -18.44
CA GLY A 357 -27.04 13.99 -17.93
C GLY A 357 -26.43 13.00 -16.93
N TYR A 358 -25.21 13.23 -16.45
CA TYR A 358 -24.55 12.36 -15.47
C TYR A 358 -24.97 12.70 -14.04
N TRP A 359 -25.22 11.67 -13.24
CA TRP A 359 -25.59 11.83 -11.84
C TRP A 359 -24.42 12.32 -10.99
N ARG A 360 -24.64 13.40 -10.24
CA ARG A 360 -23.62 14.02 -9.39
C ARG A 360 -23.45 13.33 -8.04
N SER A 361 -24.57 13.02 -7.36
CA SER A 361 -24.57 12.62 -5.94
C SER A 361 -23.75 11.37 -5.61
N VAL A 362 -22.94 11.50 -4.57
CA VAL A 362 -22.18 10.46 -3.86
C VAL A 362 -22.70 10.38 -2.42
N GLY A 363 -22.92 9.18 -1.91
CA GLY A 363 -23.33 8.96 -0.52
C GLY A 363 -22.18 8.52 0.39
N TYR A 364 -22.34 8.71 1.70
CA TYR A 364 -21.38 8.23 2.69
C TYR A 364 -21.18 6.70 2.64
N LYS A 365 -19.94 6.27 2.46
CA LYS A 365 -19.51 4.86 2.38
C LYS A 365 -19.00 4.39 3.74
N ALA A 366 -19.78 3.56 4.44
CA ALA A 366 -19.41 3.13 5.80
C ALA A 366 -18.03 2.43 5.82
N PRO A 367 -17.05 2.94 6.59
CA PRO A 367 -15.71 2.39 6.53
C PRO A 367 -15.60 1.03 7.22
N PRO A 368 -14.66 0.19 6.75
CA PRO A 368 -14.24 -1.00 7.49
C PRO A 368 -13.54 -0.61 8.80
N SER A 369 -13.50 -1.54 9.74
CA SER A 369 -12.85 -1.35 11.04
C SER A 369 -12.09 -2.60 11.46
N LEU A 370 -10.96 -2.41 12.13
CA LEU A 370 -10.11 -3.43 12.73
C LEU A 370 -10.63 -3.86 14.11
N GLU A 371 -11.44 -3.03 14.75
CA GLU A 371 -11.92 -3.18 16.13
C GLU A 371 -13.20 -4.03 16.26
N ILE A 372 -13.82 -4.43 15.14
CA ILE A 372 -15.09 -5.19 15.15
C ILE A 372 -14.88 -6.57 15.78
N ALA A 373 -15.49 -6.76 16.95
CA ALA A 373 -15.64 -8.05 17.60
C ALA A 373 -16.85 -8.82 17.04
N ASP A 374 -16.75 -10.14 17.04
CA ASP A 374 -17.87 -11.04 16.79
C ASP A 374 -18.89 -10.95 17.94
N PRO A 375 -20.19 -10.67 17.69
CA PRO A 375 -21.19 -10.53 18.73
C PRO A 375 -21.50 -11.82 19.50
N GLU A 376 -21.17 -13.01 18.96
CA GLU A 376 -21.39 -14.28 19.68
C GLU A 376 -20.24 -14.60 20.65
N THR A 377 -18.99 -14.32 20.28
CA THR A 377 -17.81 -14.67 21.07
C THR A 377 -17.19 -13.51 21.85
N GLY A 378 -17.52 -12.26 21.48
CA GLY A 378 -16.91 -11.05 22.05
C GLY A 378 -15.44 -10.84 21.67
N LEU A 379 -14.89 -11.65 20.76
CA LEU A 379 -13.47 -11.61 20.37
C LEU A 379 -13.27 -10.84 19.07
N ASN A 380 -12.15 -10.12 18.99
CA ASN A 380 -11.67 -9.52 17.75
C ASN A 380 -11.25 -10.62 16.75
N ARG A 381 -11.50 -10.40 15.44
CA ARG A 381 -11.01 -11.24 14.35
C ARG A 381 -9.51 -11.51 14.43
N PHE A 382 -8.70 -10.46 14.55
CA PHE A 382 -7.24 -10.55 14.45
C PHE A 382 -6.64 -11.26 15.67
N GLU A 383 -7.19 -11.06 16.87
CA GLU A 383 -6.84 -11.88 18.04
C GLU A 383 -7.19 -13.36 17.84
N SER A 384 -8.37 -13.64 17.26
CA SER A 384 -8.81 -15.01 16.98
C SER A 384 -7.93 -15.71 15.94
N LEU A 385 -7.43 -14.97 14.95
CA LEU A 385 -6.48 -15.45 13.93
C LEU A 385 -5.04 -15.57 14.44
N THR A 386 -4.65 -14.88 15.51
CA THR A 386 -3.27 -14.84 16.00
C THR A 386 -3.15 -15.42 17.41
N ARG A 387 -3.42 -14.60 18.43
CA ARG A 387 -3.35 -14.85 19.88
C ARG A 387 -4.03 -16.16 20.31
N ASN A 388 -5.21 -16.45 19.76
CA ASN A 388 -6.02 -17.61 20.13
C ASN A 388 -5.91 -18.78 19.12
N SER A 389 -5.04 -18.69 18.11
CA SER A 389 -4.96 -19.64 16.99
C SER A 389 -3.98 -20.82 17.17
N GLY A 390 -3.19 -20.83 18.26
CA GLY A 390 -2.19 -21.86 18.52
C GLY A 390 -2.74 -23.10 19.24
N VAL A 391 -1.86 -24.08 19.44
CA VAL A 391 -2.19 -25.28 20.22
C VAL A 391 -2.21 -24.94 21.71
N VAL A 392 -3.18 -25.51 22.43
CA VAL A 392 -3.32 -25.38 23.88
C VAL A 392 -2.47 -26.45 24.57
N GLY A 393 -1.48 -26.01 25.35
CA GLY A 393 -0.59 -26.85 26.15
C GLY A 393 -0.55 -26.44 27.63
N PRO A 394 0.43 -26.91 28.41
CA PRO A 394 0.52 -26.64 29.85
C PRO A 394 0.63 -25.15 30.21
N GLY A 395 1.30 -24.35 29.38
CA GLY A 395 1.38 -22.88 29.52
C GLY A 395 0.18 -22.11 28.96
N GLY A 396 -0.89 -22.80 28.54
CA GLY A 396 -2.04 -22.21 27.85
C GLY A 396 -1.93 -22.28 26.33
N ASN A 397 -2.59 -21.37 25.62
CA ASN A 397 -2.56 -21.32 24.16
C ASN A 397 -1.23 -20.72 23.66
N ALA A 398 -0.43 -21.52 22.96
CA ALA A 398 0.89 -21.12 22.44
C ALA A 398 0.82 -19.97 21.41
N GLY A 399 -0.35 -19.68 20.85
CA GLY A 399 -0.60 -18.51 20.01
C GLY A 399 -0.32 -17.19 20.73
N ARG A 400 -0.54 -17.13 22.07
CA ARG A 400 -0.20 -15.98 22.93
C ARG A 400 1.30 -15.67 22.99
N PHE A 401 2.13 -16.61 22.56
CA PHE A 401 3.59 -16.50 22.56
C PHE A 401 4.16 -16.41 21.13
N GLY A 402 3.32 -16.25 20.11
CA GLY A 402 3.72 -16.15 18.70
C GLY A 402 3.82 -17.49 17.96
N HIS A 403 3.30 -18.60 18.52
CA HIS A 403 3.30 -19.95 17.91
C HIS A 403 1.91 -20.35 17.37
N GLY A 404 1.19 -19.38 16.80
CA GLY A 404 -0.15 -19.57 16.22
C GLY A 404 -0.16 -19.88 14.73
N ARG A 405 -1.36 -19.98 14.16
CA ARG A 405 -1.58 -19.95 12.70
C ARG A 405 -1.35 -18.56 12.11
N GLY A 406 -1.59 -17.52 12.92
CA GLY A 406 -1.07 -16.18 12.72
C GLY A 406 -0.12 -15.81 13.86
N VAL A 407 0.67 -14.76 13.68
CA VAL A 407 1.68 -14.33 14.67
C VAL A 407 1.11 -13.22 15.55
N TYR A 408 1.22 -13.39 16.86
CA TYR A 408 0.83 -12.39 17.86
C TYR A 408 2.08 -11.86 18.57
N VAL A 409 2.13 -10.53 18.75
CA VAL A 409 3.22 -9.82 19.42
C VAL A 409 2.65 -9.01 20.58
N ASP A 410 2.89 -9.52 21.78
CA ASP A 410 2.51 -8.91 23.05
C ASP A 410 3.44 -7.73 23.36
N ASN A 411 3.15 -6.55 22.80
CA ASN A 411 3.96 -5.34 22.99
C ASN A 411 3.10 -4.11 23.36
N THR A 412 2.21 -4.28 24.34
CA THR A 412 1.27 -3.24 24.79
C THR A 412 1.99 -1.97 25.26
N GLN A 413 3.19 -2.11 25.87
CA GLN A 413 3.98 -1.00 26.38
C GLN A 413 4.77 -0.25 25.30
N ASP A 414 4.85 -0.78 24.08
CA ASP A 414 5.50 -0.12 22.93
C ASP A 414 4.58 0.95 22.32
N ARG A 415 4.03 1.82 23.17
CA ARG A 415 3.28 3.03 22.79
C ARG A 415 4.09 4.22 23.27
N GLN A 416 4.25 5.24 22.43
CA GLN A 416 5.08 6.40 22.77
C GLN A 416 4.35 7.42 23.63
N MET A 417 3.07 7.66 23.36
CA MET A 417 2.24 8.62 24.11
C MET A 417 1.32 7.89 25.09
N ARG A 418 0.94 8.60 26.16
CA ARG A 418 0.16 8.04 27.28
C ARG A 418 -1.24 7.56 26.83
N GLU A 419 -1.68 6.45 27.41
CA GLU A 419 -2.94 5.79 27.02
C GLU A 419 -4.19 6.47 27.61
N ASP A 420 -4.05 7.14 28.75
CA ASP A 420 -5.14 7.65 29.57
C ASP A 420 -5.66 9.03 29.11
N GLU A 421 -6.99 9.18 29.12
CA GLU A 421 -7.67 10.42 28.75
C GLU A 421 -7.27 11.58 29.68
N GLU A 422 -7.16 11.30 30.99
CA GLU A 422 -6.72 12.25 32.02
C GLU A 422 -5.25 12.68 31.79
N GLY A 423 -4.38 11.75 31.41
CA GLY A 423 -3.03 12.03 30.95
C GLY A 423 -3.02 12.97 29.76
N ARG A 424 -3.74 12.63 28.68
CA ARG A 424 -3.84 13.45 27.45
C ARG A 424 -4.45 14.84 27.69
N GLU A 425 -5.49 14.94 28.52
CA GLU A 425 -6.14 16.21 28.89
C GLU A 425 -5.17 17.13 29.67
N ARG A 426 -4.34 16.57 30.54
CA ARG A 426 -3.43 17.31 31.42
C ARG A 426 -2.23 17.96 30.71
N VAL A 427 -1.83 17.46 29.54
CA VAL A 427 -0.76 18.03 28.70
C VAL A 427 -1.25 18.60 27.36
N GLY A 428 -2.50 18.31 26.97
CA GLY A 428 -3.11 18.80 25.74
C GLY A 428 -2.36 18.37 24.48
N SER A 429 -2.37 19.23 23.46
CA SER A 429 -1.75 18.95 22.16
C SER A 429 -0.21 18.89 22.17
N SER A 430 0.44 19.15 23.31
CA SER A 430 1.90 19.21 23.39
C SER A 430 2.57 17.82 23.33
N GLU A 431 2.01 16.79 23.97
CA GLU A 431 2.48 15.40 23.85
C GLU A 431 1.76 14.63 22.73
N SER A 432 1.44 15.28 21.61
CA SER A 432 0.89 14.60 20.44
C SER A 432 2.00 13.96 19.60
N LEU A 433 1.79 12.76 19.06
CA LEU A 433 2.72 12.16 18.08
C LEU A 433 2.98 13.08 16.88
N VAL A 434 1.95 13.80 16.42
CA VAL A 434 2.06 14.79 15.32
C VAL A 434 2.79 16.06 15.77
N TYR A 435 2.86 16.36 17.07
CA TYR A 435 3.77 17.39 17.55
C TYR A 435 5.22 16.86 17.57
N ASP A 436 5.43 15.67 18.11
CA ASP A 436 6.74 15.04 18.24
C ASP A 436 7.44 14.87 16.87
N TRP A 437 6.78 14.28 15.88
CA TRP A 437 7.35 14.08 14.52
C TRP A 437 7.78 15.37 13.80
N PHE A 438 7.19 16.51 14.14
CA PHE A 438 7.41 17.79 13.45
C PHE A 438 8.31 18.74 14.22
N ASN A 439 8.65 18.42 15.46
CA ASN A 439 9.55 19.20 16.31
C ASN A 439 10.70 18.28 16.78
N PRO A 440 11.74 18.07 15.94
CA PRO A 440 12.91 17.29 16.32
C PRO A 440 13.61 17.82 17.57
N ASN A 441 14.03 16.92 18.46
CA ASN A 441 14.78 17.23 19.68
C ASN A 441 14.08 18.28 20.57
N ASN A 442 12.75 18.20 20.65
CA ASN A 442 11.88 19.09 21.43
C ASN A 442 12.05 19.03 22.97
N GLY A 443 12.94 18.19 23.49
CA GLY A 443 13.18 18.01 24.94
C GLY A 443 12.04 17.32 25.71
N GLN A 444 11.05 16.74 25.03
CA GLN A 444 9.92 16.09 25.71
C GLN A 444 10.28 14.69 26.22
N ALA A 445 9.87 14.40 27.45
CA ALA A 445 10.05 13.09 28.06
C ALA A 445 9.23 12.03 27.29
N GLY A 446 9.91 11.10 26.62
CA GLY A 446 9.27 10.05 25.82
C GLY A 446 9.26 10.30 24.30
N THR A 447 9.88 11.38 23.83
CA THR A 447 10.12 11.61 22.40
C THR A 447 10.74 10.39 21.70
N GLY A 448 10.41 10.21 20.43
CA GLY A 448 11.11 9.24 19.57
C GLY A 448 12.42 9.77 18.99
N TRP A 449 12.73 11.06 19.10
CA TRP A 449 13.98 11.62 18.59
C TRP A 449 15.19 11.18 19.43
N ILE A 450 16.26 10.79 18.74
CA ILE A 450 17.59 10.58 19.31
C ILE A 450 18.61 11.16 18.31
N GLY A 451 19.15 12.34 18.64
CA GLY A 451 20.00 13.11 17.73
C GLY A 451 19.33 13.42 16.38
N PRO A 452 19.80 12.87 15.24
CA PRO A 452 19.21 13.14 13.92
C PRO A 452 18.14 12.11 13.50
N TYR A 453 17.95 11.02 14.26
CA TYR A 453 17.08 9.91 13.90
C TYR A 453 15.81 9.88 14.76
N TYR A 454 14.67 9.51 14.16
CA TYR A 454 13.47 9.17 14.91
C TYR A 454 13.42 7.66 15.13
N VAL A 455 13.66 7.21 16.37
CA VAL A 455 13.71 5.79 16.77
C VAL A 455 12.56 5.49 17.76
N PRO A 456 11.32 5.36 17.26
CA PRO A 456 10.14 5.21 18.10
C PRO A 456 10.19 3.92 18.93
N ARG A 457 9.48 3.89 20.07
CA ARG A 457 9.20 2.63 20.78
C ARG A 457 8.33 1.75 19.90
N GLY A 458 8.72 0.48 19.71
CA GLY A 458 8.05 -0.43 18.78
C GLY A 458 8.85 -1.70 18.50
N ALA A 459 8.17 -2.83 18.37
CA ALA A 459 8.78 -4.06 17.86
C ALA A 459 9.18 -3.88 16.39
N THR A 460 10.33 -4.40 15.97
CA THR A 460 10.79 -4.30 14.58
C THR A 460 10.47 -5.58 13.82
N LEU A 461 9.66 -5.46 12.76
CA LEU A 461 9.37 -6.48 11.77
C LEU A 461 10.28 -6.29 10.55
N ILE A 462 11.23 -7.20 10.38
CA ILE A 462 12.10 -7.27 9.19
C ILE A 462 11.55 -8.34 8.26
N LEU A 463 11.04 -7.94 7.10
CA LEU A 463 10.54 -8.85 6.07
C LEU A 463 11.71 -9.43 5.28
N ASN A 464 11.68 -10.75 5.02
CA ASN A 464 12.71 -11.46 4.25
C ASN A 464 12.05 -12.30 3.15
N SER A 465 12.77 -12.58 2.07
CA SER A 465 12.23 -13.37 0.95
C SER A 465 11.72 -14.78 1.35
N ASP A 466 12.21 -15.36 2.44
CA ASP A 466 11.81 -16.68 2.96
C ASP A 466 10.92 -16.65 4.22
N GLY A 467 10.55 -15.46 4.70
CA GLY A 467 9.74 -15.28 5.90
C GLY A 467 9.85 -13.88 6.49
N PHE A 468 10.05 -13.79 7.80
CA PHE A 468 10.21 -12.51 8.49
C PHE A 468 10.85 -12.71 9.86
N SER A 469 11.47 -11.68 10.40
CA SER A 469 12.05 -11.67 11.75
C SER A 469 11.40 -10.59 12.59
N ILE A 470 11.17 -10.86 13.88
CA ILE A 470 10.60 -9.88 14.81
C ILE A 470 11.55 -9.67 15.98
N ILE A 471 11.88 -8.41 16.24
CA ILE A 471 12.75 -7.95 17.32
C ILE A 471 11.89 -7.18 18.33
N ARG A 472 11.94 -7.56 19.61
CA ARG A 472 11.33 -6.82 20.72
C ARG A 472 12.11 -5.54 20.99
N ASP A 473 11.42 -4.49 21.42
CA ASP A 473 12.09 -3.26 21.83
C ASP A 473 12.91 -3.51 23.11
N PRO A 474 14.22 -3.16 23.14
CA PRO A 474 15.04 -3.35 24.35
C PRO A 474 14.60 -2.45 25.52
N ARG A 475 13.79 -1.42 25.27
CA ARG A 475 13.22 -0.48 26.27
C ARG A 475 11.93 -1.01 26.92
N ALA A 476 11.36 -2.11 26.42
CA ALA A 476 10.16 -2.75 26.98
C ALA A 476 10.46 -3.42 28.33
N THR A 477 9.46 -3.50 29.22
CA THR A 477 9.65 -4.06 30.58
C THR A 477 9.08 -5.46 30.74
N GLY A 478 9.64 -6.22 31.69
CA GLY A 478 9.12 -7.53 32.09
C GLY A 478 8.99 -8.52 30.93
N ARG A 479 7.75 -8.93 30.64
CA ARG A 479 7.44 -10.06 29.73
C ARG A 479 7.44 -9.70 28.25
N GLU A 480 7.48 -8.42 27.88
CA GLU A 480 7.41 -7.97 26.48
C GLU A 480 8.80 -7.90 25.82
N ARG A 481 9.87 -7.90 26.62
CA ARG A 481 11.27 -7.79 26.18
C ARG A 481 11.82 -9.07 25.54
N THR A 482 11.25 -10.23 25.87
CA THR A 482 11.76 -11.55 25.44
C THR A 482 10.63 -12.44 24.90
N TRP A 483 10.99 -13.35 24.01
CA TRP A 483 10.05 -14.35 23.48
C TRP A 483 9.86 -15.50 24.46
N ARG A 484 8.70 -16.16 24.38
CA ARG A 484 8.40 -17.38 25.13
C ARG A 484 8.43 -18.59 24.20
N ALA A 485 8.88 -19.73 24.72
CA ALA A 485 8.78 -21.00 24.03
C ALA A 485 7.31 -21.48 24.00
N PRO A 486 6.96 -22.49 23.18
CA PRO A 486 5.58 -22.97 23.05
C PRO A 486 4.95 -23.51 24.36
N ASP A 487 5.77 -23.90 25.34
CA ASP A 487 5.34 -24.31 26.68
C ASP A 487 5.07 -23.13 27.64
N GLY A 488 5.37 -21.90 27.22
CA GLY A 488 5.23 -20.67 28.01
C GLY A 488 6.46 -20.27 28.82
N SER A 489 7.54 -21.05 28.79
CA SER A 489 8.82 -20.68 29.42
C SER A 489 9.46 -19.47 28.72
N ASP A 490 10.22 -18.67 29.47
CA ASP A 490 10.94 -17.50 28.93
C ASP A 490 12.24 -17.95 28.26
N THR A 491 12.48 -17.50 27.03
CA THR A 491 13.69 -17.84 26.27
C THR A 491 14.89 -16.95 26.64
N GLY A 492 14.66 -15.79 27.26
CA GLY A 492 15.69 -14.77 27.46
C GLY A 492 16.11 -14.03 26.18
N ILE A 493 15.49 -14.32 25.03
CA ILE A 493 15.90 -13.82 23.70
C ILE A 493 14.84 -12.85 23.17
N GLY A 494 15.24 -11.61 22.83
CA GLY A 494 14.38 -10.58 22.25
C GLY A 494 14.12 -10.72 20.73
N PHE A 495 14.71 -11.72 20.08
CA PHE A 495 14.64 -11.96 18.64
C PHE A 495 13.93 -13.29 18.32
N ILE A 496 13.12 -13.31 17.27
CA ILE A 496 12.60 -14.53 16.67
C ILE A 496 12.62 -14.42 15.14
N ARG A 497 12.97 -15.51 14.45
CA ARG A 497 12.84 -15.65 13.00
C ARG A 497 11.68 -16.58 12.71
N TYR A 498 10.88 -16.24 11.71
CA TYR A 498 9.85 -17.06 11.09
C TYR A 498 10.26 -17.41 9.66
N ARG A 499 9.99 -18.63 9.22
CA ARG A 499 10.15 -19.07 7.82
C ARG A 499 8.85 -19.70 7.34
N LEU A 500 8.57 -19.50 6.05
CA LEU A 500 7.36 -20.00 5.39
C LEU A 500 7.73 -21.05 4.34
N GLY A 501 6.89 -22.08 4.20
CA GLY A 501 7.07 -23.15 3.22
C GLY A 501 5.77 -23.86 2.88
N LEU A 502 5.71 -24.50 1.71
CA LEU A 502 4.51 -25.17 1.23
C LEU A 502 4.50 -26.66 1.64
N VAL A 503 3.39 -27.12 2.21
CA VAL A 503 3.13 -28.53 2.51
C VAL A 503 1.75 -28.89 1.94
N ASN A 504 1.71 -29.84 1.00
CA ASN A 504 0.46 -30.29 0.34
C ASN A 504 -0.42 -29.16 -0.21
N GLY A 505 0.18 -28.12 -0.78
CA GLY A 505 -0.53 -26.97 -1.34
C GLY A 505 -0.98 -25.90 -0.32
N GLN A 506 -0.67 -26.07 0.96
CA GLN A 506 -0.94 -25.07 2.02
C GLN A 506 0.37 -24.50 2.56
N VAL A 507 0.42 -23.19 2.83
CA VAL A 507 1.58 -22.55 3.46
C VAL A 507 1.59 -22.86 4.96
N PHE A 508 2.75 -23.25 5.48
CA PHE A 508 3.02 -23.48 6.89
C PHE A 508 4.06 -22.48 7.40
N VAL A 509 3.98 -22.15 8.68
CA VAL A 509 4.93 -21.29 9.39
C VAL A 509 5.67 -22.08 10.48
N ILE A 510 6.99 -21.94 10.48
CA ILE A 510 7.90 -22.38 11.54
C ILE A 510 8.69 -21.18 12.08
N ASN A 511 9.23 -21.29 13.29
CA ASN A 511 10.03 -20.25 13.92
C ASN A 511 11.24 -20.80 14.70
N THR A 512 12.09 -19.91 15.22
CA THR A 512 13.31 -20.24 16.00
C THR A 512 13.09 -21.24 17.14
N PHE A 513 11.91 -21.25 17.75
CA PHE A 513 11.59 -22.10 18.91
C PHE A 513 10.62 -23.24 18.58
N THR A 514 10.44 -23.57 17.30
CA THR A 514 9.61 -24.70 16.86
C THR A 514 10.30 -26.02 17.25
N PRO A 515 9.69 -26.86 18.12
CA PRO A 515 10.34 -28.05 18.64
C PRO A 515 10.72 -29.04 17.54
N GLY A 516 11.94 -29.58 17.60
CA GLY A 516 12.45 -30.56 16.64
C GLY A 516 12.85 -30.00 15.27
N VAL A 517 12.81 -28.68 15.04
CA VAL A 517 13.16 -28.05 13.76
C VAL A 517 14.36 -27.11 13.92
N ASN A 518 15.43 -27.34 13.16
CA ASN A 518 16.46 -26.32 12.95
C ASN A 518 16.01 -25.39 11.82
N ILE A 519 15.52 -24.20 12.17
CA ILE A 519 15.04 -23.20 11.20
C ILE A 519 16.14 -22.71 10.23
N ASN A 520 17.41 -22.80 10.62
CA ASN A 520 18.56 -22.39 9.79
C ASN A 520 19.06 -23.52 8.87
N SER A 521 18.41 -24.69 8.88
CA SER A 521 18.64 -25.74 7.88
C SER A 521 18.35 -25.23 6.46
N ALA A 522 19.10 -25.74 5.48
CA ALA A 522 18.82 -25.50 4.06
C ALA A 522 17.43 -26.00 3.64
N ASN A 523 16.92 -27.04 4.32
CA ASN A 523 15.59 -27.61 4.11
C ASN A 523 14.98 -28.00 5.48
N PRO A 524 14.27 -27.10 6.17
CA PRO A 524 13.61 -27.38 7.44
C PRO A 524 12.26 -28.08 7.19
N ASN A 525 11.84 -28.98 8.09
CA ASN A 525 10.54 -29.66 7.94
C ASN A 525 9.39 -28.77 8.45
N PHE A 526 8.72 -28.10 7.52
CA PHE A 526 7.57 -27.21 7.79
C PHE A 526 6.34 -27.94 8.37
N SER A 527 6.26 -29.27 8.29
CA SER A 527 5.13 -30.06 8.80
C SER A 527 5.01 -30.07 10.34
N PHE A 528 6.07 -29.69 11.06
CA PHE A 528 6.04 -29.46 12.50
C PHE A 528 5.50 -28.06 12.88
N GLY A 529 5.31 -27.18 11.89
CA GLY A 529 4.77 -25.84 12.07
C GLY A 529 3.24 -25.80 12.11
N MET A 530 2.69 -24.59 12.10
CA MET A 530 1.25 -24.36 11.98
C MET A 530 0.88 -24.01 10.53
N PRO A 531 -0.32 -24.37 10.04
CA PRO A 531 -0.82 -23.84 8.78
C PRO A 531 -0.99 -22.31 8.90
N PHE A 532 -0.30 -21.57 8.06
CA PHE A 532 -0.19 -20.11 8.15
C PHE A 532 -1.41 -19.42 7.53
N ASN A 533 -1.94 -18.39 8.19
CA ASN A 533 -3.09 -17.62 7.72
C ASN A 533 -2.73 -16.22 7.17
N GLY A 534 -1.45 -15.83 7.19
CA GLY A 534 -0.98 -14.55 6.67
C GLY A 534 -1.16 -13.35 7.60
N VAL A 535 -1.68 -13.52 8.82
CA VAL A 535 -1.96 -12.40 9.74
C VAL A 535 -0.88 -12.28 10.82
N LEU A 536 -0.41 -11.04 11.02
CA LEU A 536 0.46 -10.64 12.12
C LEU A 536 -0.26 -9.54 12.92
N LEU A 537 -0.36 -9.68 14.24
CA LEU A 537 -0.98 -8.71 15.15
C LEU A 537 0.04 -8.21 16.17
N PHE A 538 0.14 -6.89 16.30
CA PHE A 538 0.96 -6.17 17.27
C PHE A 538 0.05 -5.35 18.19
N GLU A 539 0.21 -5.49 19.51
CA GLU A 539 -0.61 -4.74 20.48
C GLU A 539 -0.18 -3.28 20.65
N GLY A 540 1.08 -2.97 20.37
CA GLY A 540 1.63 -1.62 20.33
C GLY A 540 2.15 -1.26 18.93
N ASN A 541 3.09 -0.32 18.89
CA ASN A 541 3.71 0.13 17.66
C ASN A 541 4.54 -0.97 17.00
N VAL A 542 4.67 -0.90 15.68
CA VAL A 542 5.57 -1.77 14.89
C VAL A 542 6.38 -0.94 13.89
N ARG A 543 7.66 -1.27 13.77
CA ARG A 543 8.62 -0.71 12.80
C ARG A 543 8.83 -1.72 11.67
N VAL A 544 8.62 -1.35 10.42
CA VAL A 544 8.57 -2.27 9.27
C VAL A 544 9.53 -1.86 8.17
N ARG A 545 10.31 -2.82 7.66
CA ARG A 545 11.19 -2.70 6.49
C ARG A 545 11.43 -4.08 5.87
N GLY A 546 11.80 -4.12 4.58
CA GLY A 546 12.42 -5.28 3.93
C GLY A 546 11.57 -5.90 2.84
N THR A 547 11.93 -7.11 2.42
CA THR A 547 11.35 -7.75 1.24
C THR A 547 10.25 -8.72 1.66
N ILE A 548 9.00 -8.46 1.26
CA ILE A 548 7.83 -9.31 1.52
C ILE A 548 8.17 -10.74 1.07
N PRO A 549 7.96 -11.79 1.89
CA PRO A 549 8.28 -13.16 1.49
C PRO A 549 7.68 -13.52 0.13
N THR A 550 8.49 -14.12 -0.73
CA THR A 550 8.15 -14.41 -2.13
C THR A 550 6.91 -15.30 -2.18
N ASP A 551 5.91 -14.87 -2.97
CA ASP A 551 4.59 -15.49 -3.12
C ASP A 551 3.73 -15.60 -1.84
N ALA A 552 4.11 -14.97 -0.73
CA ALA A 552 3.30 -14.87 0.47
C ALA A 552 2.44 -13.59 0.50
N GLN A 553 1.20 -13.70 0.95
CA GLN A 553 0.32 -12.54 1.16
C GLN A 553 0.11 -12.32 2.66
N LEU A 554 0.38 -11.10 3.12
CA LEU A 554 0.43 -10.75 4.53
C LEU A 554 -0.53 -9.60 4.87
N THR A 555 -1.09 -9.65 6.08
CA THR A 555 -1.81 -8.55 6.71
C THR A 555 -1.19 -8.29 8.09
N VAL A 556 -0.48 -7.18 8.21
CA VAL A 556 0.10 -6.69 9.47
C VAL A 556 -0.89 -5.71 10.09
N VAL A 557 -1.32 -6.01 11.31
CA VAL A 557 -2.24 -5.20 12.10
C VAL A 557 -1.51 -4.68 13.33
N SER A 558 -1.61 -3.38 13.60
CA SER A 558 -1.15 -2.77 14.86
C SER A 558 -2.32 -2.09 15.55
N ASN A 559 -2.49 -2.36 16.84
CA ASN A 559 -3.44 -1.66 17.71
C ASN A 559 -2.93 -0.24 18.12
N ALA A 560 -1.86 0.25 17.50
CA ALA A 560 -1.31 1.60 17.63
C ALA A 560 -0.81 2.12 16.26
N THR A 561 0.47 2.52 16.13
CA THR A 561 1.08 3.09 14.91
C THR A 561 2.01 2.12 14.20
N ILE A 562 1.96 2.11 12.86
CA ILE A 562 2.95 1.43 11.99
C ILE A 562 3.95 2.46 11.47
N TYR A 563 5.24 2.23 11.71
CA TYR A 563 6.33 3.01 11.14
C TYR A 563 6.97 2.24 9.98
N VAL A 564 7.02 2.85 8.79
CA VAL A 564 7.76 2.31 7.63
C VAL A 564 9.13 2.96 7.60
N GLU A 565 10.18 2.20 7.90
CA GLU A 565 11.53 2.72 8.17
C GLU A 565 12.49 2.60 6.97
N GLY A 566 11.98 2.19 5.80
CA GLY A 566 12.76 2.04 4.57
C GLY A 566 11.90 1.43 3.46
N SER A 567 12.54 0.74 2.53
CA SER A 567 11.84 0.06 1.44
C SER A 567 11.06 -1.16 1.92
N VAL A 568 9.91 -1.39 1.31
CA VAL A 568 9.06 -2.57 1.49
C VAL A 568 8.67 -3.08 0.11
N THR A 569 9.28 -4.16 -0.36
CA THR A 569 9.17 -4.59 -1.78
C THR A 569 8.68 -6.03 -1.91
N LYS A 570 8.08 -6.37 -3.06
CA LYS A 570 7.61 -7.73 -3.36
C LYS A 570 8.79 -8.69 -3.49
N GLY A 571 8.70 -9.84 -2.82
CA GLY A 571 9.72 -10.88 -2.92
C GLY A 571 9.79 -11.48 -4.31
N VAL A 572 11.02 -11.60 -4.82
CA VAL A 572 11.32 -12.20 -6.12
C VAL A 572 12.36 -13.32 -6.05
N LEU A 573 12.90 -13.62 -4.86
CA LEU A 573 13.85 -14.71 -4.65
C LEU A 573 13.11 -16.02 -4.40
N ARG A 574 13.51 -17.11 -5.05
CA ARG A 574 12.91 -18.43 -4.78
C ARG A 574 13.07 -18.83 -3.32
N ASN A 575 12.05 -19.49 -2.80
CA ASN A 575 11.96 -19.94 -1.41
C ASN A 575 11.18 -21.27 -1.33
N HIS A 576 10.91 -21.74 -0.11
CA HIS A 576 10.16 -22.99 0.13
C HIS A 576 8.66 -22.89 -0.17
N ILE A 577 8.14 -21.73 -0.60
CA ILE A 577 6.80 -21.58 -1.18
C ILE A 577 6.87 -21.78 -2.70
N THR A 578 7.87 -21.19 -3.38
CA THR A 578 8.00 -21.27 -4.85
C THR A 578 8.46 -22.65 -5.33
N ASP A 579 9.42 -23.26 -4.63
CA ASP A 579 10.05 -24.53 -5.01
C ASP A 579 9.52 -25.67 -4.11
N ALA A 580 8.27 -26.08 -4.32
CA ALA A 580 7.58 -27.12 -3.52
C ALA A 580 8.05 -28.57 -3.76
N THR A 581 9.33 -28.77 -4.09
CA THR A 581 9.92 -30.08 -4.47
C THR A 581 10.50 -30.85 -3.29
N GLY A 582 10.54 -30.25 -2.09
CA GLY A 582 11.17 -30.85 -0.90
C GLY A 582 12.71 -30.82 -0.93
N LEU A 583 13.30 -30.11 -1.89
CA LEU A 583 14.74 -29.80 -1.97
C LEU A 583 14.98 -28.35 -1.50
N PRO A 584 16.22 -27.98 -1.11
CA PRO A 584 16.56 -26.58 -0.89
C PRO A 584 16.25 -25.73 -2.15
N PRO A 585 15.59 -24.57 -2.01
CA PRO A 585 15.28 -23.70 -3.14
C PRO A 585 16.56 -23.17 -3.78
N ALA A 586 16.55 -22.99 -5.10
CA ALA A 586 17.71 -22.46 -5.81
C ALA A 586 17.91 -20.97 -5.46
N PRO A 587 19.13 -20.48 -5.15
CA PRO A 587 19.38 -19.08 -4.84
C PRO A 587 19.35 -18.22 -6.11
N THR A 588 18.16 -18.05 -6.68
CA THR A 588 17.88 -17.38 -7.95
C THR A 588 16.55 -16.65 -7.86
N ARG A 589 16.32 -15.69 -8.76
CA ARG A 589 15.03 -15.00 -8.89
C ARG A 589 13.97 -15.88 -9.59
N ILE A 590 12.71 -15.51 -9.42
CA ILE A 590 11.58 -16.09 -10.14
C ILE A 590 11.51 -15.53 -11.57
N ASN A 591 11.14 -16.36 -12.54
CA ASN A 591 10.99 -16.02 -13.96
C ASN A 591 9.52 -15.77 -14.36
N ARG A 592 8.76 -15.20 -13.42
CA ARG A 592 7.34 -14.83 -13.55
C ARG A 592 7.03 -13.72 -12.54
N PRO A 593 5.89 -13.01 -12.65
CA PRO A 593 5.53 -12.01 -11.65
C PRO A 593 5.38 -12.64 -10.25
N SER A 594 5.71 -11.86 -9.24
CA SER A 594 5.55 -12.25 -7.82
C SER A 594 4.08 -12.23 -7.40
N ARG A 595 3.69 -13.17 -6.54
CA ARG A 595 2.39 -13.19 -5.86
C ARG A 595 2.45 -12.50 -4.48
N SER A 596 3.57 -11.89 -4.10
CA SER A 596 3.73 -11.21 -2.80
C SER A 596 2.82 -9.98 -2.69
N MET A 597 2.11 -9.85 -1.57
CA MET A 597 1.27 -8.68 -1.25
C MET A 597 1.29 -8.39 0.25
N LEU A 598 1.20 -7.11 0.63
CA LEU A 598 1.21 -6.69 2.03
C LEU A 598 0.16 -5.61 2.32
N MET A 599 -0.63 -5.84 3.37
CA MET A 599 -1.47 -4.84 4.02
C MET A 599 -0.78 -4.35 5.30
N LEU A 600 -0.62 -3.03 5.46
CA LEU A 600 -0.20 -2.36 6.69
C LEU A 600 -1.39 -1.62 7.29
N ALA A 601 -2.04 -2.23 8.28
CA ALA A 601 -3.25 -1.71 8.92
C ALA A 601 -2.96 -1.26 10.37
N ALA A 602 -2.97 0.05 10.58
CA ALA A 602 -2.80 0.68 11.88
C ALA A 602 -4.13 1.18 12.43
N ARG A 603 -4.30 1.07 13.75
CA ARG A 603 -5.37 1.75 14.47
C ARG A 603 -5.23 3.26 14.37
N ASP A 604 -4.02 3.77 14.64
CA ASP A 604 -3.76 5.20 14.78
C ASP A 604 -3.18 5.78 13.49
N TYR A 605 -1.89 5.56 13.21
CA TYR A 605 -1.20 6.15 12.05
C TYR A 605 -0.37 5.13 11.27
N VAL A 606 -0.16 5.40 9.98
CA VAL A 606 0.91 4.78 9.20
C VAL A 606 1.91 5.87 8.82
N ALA A 607 3.10 5.84 9.43
CA ALA A 607 4.10 6.88 9.33
C ALA A 607 5.30 6.42 8.50
N VAL A 608 5.60 7.09 7.39
CA VAL A 608 6.85 6.90 6.65
C VAL A 608 7.96 7.65 7.39
N ASN A 609 8.86 6.90 8.00
CA ASN A 609 9.97 7.42 8.81
C ASN A 609 11.21 7.61 7.94
N THR A 610 11.26 8.75 7.23
CA THR A 610 12.33 9.10 6.29
C THR A 610 13.71 9.15 6.96
N THR A 611 13.77 9.53 8.24
CA THR A 611 15.04 9.60 9.00
C THR A 611 15.71 8.24 9.13
N MET A 612 14.94 7.15 9.06
CA MET A 612 15.47 5.81 9.19
C MET A 612 15.95 5.21 7.85
N PHE A 613 15.78 5.88 6.70
CA PHE A 613 16.18 5.35 5.39
C PHE A 613 17.67 4.92 5.33
N SER A 614 18.56 5.70 5.94
CA SER A 614 19.96 5.34 6.25
C SER A 614 20.20 5.34 7.77
N GLY A 615 19.23 4.85 8.54
CA GLY A 615 19.21 4.91 10.00
C GLY A 615 19.96 3.78 10.70
N PRO A 616 20.11 3.87 12.03
CA PRO A 616 20.82 2.90 12.86
C PRO A 616 20.15 1.52 12.93
N SER A 617 20.93 0.49 13.28
CA SER A 617 20.42 -0.86 13.52
C SER A 617 19.44 -0.92 14.73
N PRO A 618 18.31 -1.67 14.68
CA PRO A 618 17.23 -1.58 15.67
C PRO A 618 17.54 -1.92 17.13
N LEU A 619 18.70 -2.54 17.40
CA LEU A 619 19.18 -2.91 18.75
C LEU A 619 20.40 -2.11 19.20
N GLN A 620 20.86 -1.14 18.40
CA GLN A 620 22.04 -0.36 18.71
C GLN A 620 21.72 0.70 19.76
N ALA A 621 22.57 0.80 20.78
CA ALA A 621 22.54 1.95 21.70
C ALA A 621 23.05 3.20 20.97
N LEU A 622 22.37 4.32 21.19
CA LEU A 622 22.70 5.62 20.60
C LEU A 622 22.97 6.59 21.75
N ASP A 623 24.04 7.36 21.64
CA ASP A 623 24.43 8.42 22.57
C ASP A 623 24.28 9.75 21.81
N GLU A 624 23.41 10.64 22.27
CA GLU A 624 23.15 11.92 21.61
C GLU A 624 23.90 13.06 22.30
N VAL A 625 24.38 14.02 21.49
CA VAL A 625 24.90 15.28 22.02
C VAL A 625 23.78 16.30 21.95
N ASP A 626 23.30 16.75 23.11
CA ASP A 626 22.36 17.86 23.21
C ASP A 626 23.06 19.17 22.83
N GLU A 627 22.57 19.81 21.77
CA GLU A 627 23.00 21.14 21.32
C GLU A 627 21.97 22.24 21.65
N SER A 628 21.13 22.03 22.66
CA SER A 628 20.11 22.99 23.08
C SER A 628 20.71 24.39 23.36
N GLY A 629 20.35 25.36 22.52
CA GLY A 629 20.86 26.73 22.55
C GLY A 629 21.92 27.09 21.49
N ASN A 630 22.43 26.13 20.70
CA ASN A 630 23.25 26.44 19.52
C ASN A 630 22.37 27.04 18.41
N PRO A 631 22.69 28.22 17.83
CA PRO A 631 21.91 28.82 16.74
C PRO A 631 21.86 27.96 15.46
N ILE A 632 22.78 27.01 15.28
CA ILE A 632 22.72 25.98 14.22
C ILE A 632 22.95 24.62 14.88
N ALA A 633 21.88 24.03 15.43
CA ALA A 633 21.93 22.72 16.06
C ALA A 633 21.94 21.59 15.01
N TRP A 634 22.99 20.78 15.02
CA TRP A 634 23.11 19.56 14.23
C TRP A 634 22.52 18.35 14.97
N ASN A 635 22.62 18.33 16.29
CA ASN A 635 22.24 17.25 17.21
C ASN A 635 22.87 15.90 16.81
N PRO A 636 24.20 15.77 16.86
CA PRO A 636 24.90 14.57 16.40
C PRO A 636 24.76 13.41 17.39
N LEU A 637 25.03 12.20 16.90
CA LEU A 637 25.35 11.06 17.76
C LEU A 637 26.85 11.03 18.09
N ARG A 638 27.19 10.67 19.32
CA ARG A 638 28.56 10.41 19.75
C ARG A 638 28.91 8.92 19.57
N ILE A 639 30.07 8.65 18.97
CA ILE A 639 30.72 7.33 18.92
C ILE A 639 32.00 7.42 19.75
N GLN A 640 32.06 6.63 20.82
CA GLN A 640 33.19 6.65 21.75
C GLN A 640 34.48 6.12 21.11
N SER A 641 35.57 6.84 21.30
CA SER A 641 36.92 6.53 20.82
C SER A 641 37.48 5.19 21.33
N GLY A 642 37.00 4.71 22.48
CA GLY A 642 37.36 3.43 23.12
C GLY A 642 36.87 2.16 22.42
N GLY A 643 36.81 2.14 21.09
CA GLY A 643 36.31 1.00 20.30
C GLY A 643 34.80 1.04 19.98
N GLY A 644 34.18 2.22 20.06
CA GLY A 644 32.79 2.42 19.65
C GLY A 644 32.58 2.15 18.15
N THR A 645 31.39 1.66 17.82
CA THR A 645 30.96 1.38 16.45
C THR A 645 29.53 1.88 16.22
N PHE A 646 29.22 2.24 14.99
CA PHE A 646 27.88 2.65 14.56
C PHE A 646 27.54 1.96 13.25
N THR A 647 26.49 1.14 13.26
CA THR A 647 25.97 0.45 12.07
C THR A 647 24.68 1.11 11.60
N PHE A 648 24.71 1.65 10.39
CA PHE A 648 23.51 2.10 9.69
C PHE A 648 23.11 1.15 8.56
N ARG A 649 21.89 1.32 8.07
CA ARG A 649 21.20 0.37 7.21
C ARG A 649 20.59 1.03 5.99
N ASN A 650 20.98 0.59 4.80
CA ASN A 650 20.44 1.08 3.54
C ASN A 650 19.93 -0.10 2.69
N ASP A 651 18.81 0.12 1.98
CA ASP A 651 18.14 -0.90 1.16
C ASP A 651 18.52 -0.72 -0.30
N LEU A 652 19.13 -1.73 -0.92
CA LEU A 652 19.45 -1.70 -2.35
C LEU A 652 18.34 -2.37 -3.15
N VAL A 653 17.48 -1.56 -3.77
CA VAL A 653 16.19 -2.00 -4.34
C VAL A 653 16.33 -2.46 -5.80
N TRP A 654 15.56 -3.49 -6.17
CA TRP A 654 15.39 -3.93 -7.56
C TRP A 654 14.55 -2.92 -8.36
N ASP A 655 14.95 -2.61 -9.58
CA ASP A 655 14.12 -1.86 -10.53
C ASP A 655 13.22 -2.82 -11.33
N PRO A 656 11.88 -2.83 -11.09
CA PRO A 656 10.98 -3.71 -11.83
C PRO A 656 10.78 -3.28 -13.29
N ASP A 657 11.16 -2.06 -13.65
CA ASP A 657 11.06 -1.50 -15.01
C ASP A 657 12.41 -1.61 -15.77
N SER A 658 13.34 -2.42 -15.25
CA SER A 658 14.62 -2.78 -15.88
C SER A 658 14.57 -4.12 -16.63
N GLY A 659 15.63 -4.44 -17.39
CA GLY A 659 15.79 -5.72 -18.08
C GLY A 659 14.69 -6.00 -19.11
N LEU A 660 13.96 -7.10 -18.94
CA LEU A 660 12.80 -7.48 -19.76
C LEU A 660 11.46 -7.00 -19.16
N GLY A 661 11.51 -6.11 -18.17
CA GLY A 661 10.35 -5.45 -17.56
C GLY A 661 9.66 -6.22 -16.43
N PRO A 662 8.53 -5.70 -15.91
CA PRO A 662 7.97 -6.11 -14.62
C PRO A 662 7.36 -7.52 -14.59
N ALA A 663 7.30 -8.20 -15.73
CA ALA A 663 6.83 -9.58 -15.83
C ALA A 663 7.91 -10.63 -15.52
N LEU A 664 9.20 -10.28 -15.62
CA LEU A 664 10.33 -11.22 -15.56
C LEU A 664 11.41 -10.78 -14.55
N PRO A 665 11.19 -11.01 -13.24
CA PRO A 665 12.11 -10.57 -12.19
C PRO A 665 13.52 -11.13 -12.24
N ASP A 666 13.74 -12.27 -12.91
CA ASP A 666 15.07 -12.81 -13.16
C ASP A 666 15.93 -11.90 -14.04
N SER A 667 15.33 -11.09 -14.91
CA SER A 667 16.03 -10.09 -15.73
C SER A 667 16.31 -8.75 -15.04
N TRP A 668 15.79 -8.50 -13.83
CA TRP A 668 15.91 -7.19 -13.19
C TRP A 668 17.33 -6.88 -12.69
N GLU A 669 17.68 -5.60 -12.79
CA GLU A 669 18.86 -4.98 -12.20
C GLU A 669 18.45 -4.10 -11.01
N THR A 670 19.41 -3.72 -10.16
CA THR A 670 19.13 -2.74 -9.09
C THR A 670 19.16 -1.32 -9.63
N PHE A 671 18.42 -0.39 -8.99
CA PHE A 671 18.46 1.03 -9.39
C PHE A 671 19.90 1.59 -9.45
N ALA A 672 20.76 1.19 -8.52
CA ALA A 672 22.18 1.60 -8.50
C ALA A 672 23.02 1.12 -9.69
N GLN A 673 22.60 0.08 -10.41
CA GLN A 673 23.25 -0.32 -11.68
C GLN A 673 22.72 0.49 -12.88
N GLY A 674 21.47 0.98 -12.79
CA GLY A 674 20.77 1.68 -13.86
C GLY A 674 20.78 3.21 -13.75
N TYR A 675 21.50 3.80 -12.78
CA TYR A 675 21.62 5.25 -12.66
C TYR A 675 22.55 5.81 -13.75
N ALA A 676 21.95 6.47 -14.72
CA ALA A 676 22.61 7.37 -15.66
C ALA A 676 21.93 8.74 -15.63
N GLU A 677 22.69 9.78 -15.95
CA GLU A 677 22.23 11.16 -16.02
C GLU A 677 21.10 11.33 -17.05
N PHE A 678 20.12 12.18 -16.73
CA PHE A 678 18.98 12.45 -17.62
C PHE A 678 19.40 12.91 -19.02
N ASN A 679 18.82 12.30 -20.06
CA ASN A 679 19.19 12.46 -21.47
C ASN A 679 20.66 12.14 -21.84
N ALA A 680 21.44 11.58 -20.91
CA ALA A 680 22.83 11.17 -21.12
C ALA A 680 23.07 9.73 -20.63
N PRO A 681 22.49 8.70 -21.28
CA PRO A 681 22.61 7.30 -20.86
C PRO A 681 24.04 6.72 -20.92
N GLY A 682 25.00 7.46 -21.51
CA GLY A 682 26.43 7.15 -21.46
C GLY A 682 27.17 7.76 -20.27
N SER A 683 26.50 8.53 -19.41
CA SER A 683 27.01 9.20 -18.22
C SER A 683 26.46 8.52 -16.95
N PRO A 684 27.09 7.42 -16.47
CA PRO A 684 26.67 6.73 -15.26
C PRO A 684 26.89 7.60 -14.01
N LEU A 685 25.97 7.53 -13.05
CA LEU A 685 26.01 8.29 -11.80
C LEU A 685 26.31 7.38 -10.61
N ASN A 686 27.46 7.60 -9.96
CA ASN A 686 27.86 6.83 -8.78
C ASN A 686 26.93 7.11 -7.59
N SER A 687 26.48 6.05 -6.90
CA SER A 687 25.89 6.20 -5.57
C SER A 687 26.98 6.58 -4.58
N ARG A 688 26.75 7.62 -3.78
CA ARG A 688 27.68 8.20 -2.82
C ARG A 688 27.11 8.15 -1.42
N LEU A 689 27.94 7.78 -0.45
CA LEU A 689 27.65 7.89 0.98
C LEU A 689 27.95 9.32 1.45
N LEU A 690 26.93 10.04 1.90
CA LEU A 690 27.09 11.34 2.54
C LEU A 690 27.30 11.12 4.03
N LEU A 691 28.33 11.74 4.59
CA LEU A 691 28.54 11.85 6.03
C LEU A 691 28.67 13.33 6.39
N THR A 692 27.92 13.76 7.41
CA THR A 692 28.26 14.98 8.16
C THR A 692 28.82 14.56 9.50
N HIS A 693 30.10 14.87 9.75
CA HIS A 693 30.86 14.38 10.89
C HIS A 693 31.89 15.37 11.43
N ALA A 694 32.30 15.17 12.68
CA ALA A 694 33.32 15.96 13.36
C ALA A 694 34.10 15.10 14.37
N THR A 695 35.29 15.57 14.77
CA THR A 695 35.93 15.14 16.02
C THR A 695 35.46 16.03 17.17
N ASP A 696 35.28 15.44 18.37
CA ASP A 696 34.95 16.17 19.59
C ASP A 696 36.10 17.12 20.00
N ASP A 697 35.80 18.19 20.75
CA ASP A 697 36.77 19.23 21.13
C ASP A 697 37.63 18.77 22.33
N GLY A 698 38.53 17.83 22.05
CA GLY A 698 39.45 17.22 23.01
C GLY A 698 40.94 17.51 22.74
N PRO A 699 41.82 17.13 23.67
CA PRO A 699 43.24 17.49 23.63
C PRO A 699 44.05 16.80 22.51
N ALA A 700 43.52 15.79 21.83
CA ALA A 700 44.17 15.19 20.67
C ALA A 700 43.79 15.91 19.36
N PRO A 701 44.70 15.95 18.36
CA PRO A 701 44.43 16.63 17.11
C PRO A 701 43.55 15.85 16.13
N TYR A 702 43.42 14.52 16.25
CA TYR A 702 42.81 13.67 15.22
C TYR A 702 41.92 12.55 15.78
N THR A 703 40.85 12.23 15.04
CA THR A 703 40.04 11.01 15.20
C THR A 703 40.03 10.25 13.88
N PHE A 704 40.17 8.93 13.93
CA PHE A 704 40.28 8.07 12.74
C PHE A 704 39.11 7.06 12.70
N LEU A 705 38.50 6.90 11.53
CA LEU A 705 37.38 5.97 11.30
C LEU A 705 37.71 5.00 10.16
N SER A 706 37.08 3.84 10.18
CA SER A 706 37.03 2.87 9.09
C SER A 706 35.58 2.49 8.81
N LEU A 707 35.30 2.02 7.59
CA LEU A 707 33.95 1.62 7.17
C LEU A 707 33.97 0.17 6.67
N ASP A 708 33.19 -0.67 7.34
CA ASP A 708 32.94 -2.06 6.94
C ASP A 708 31.55 -2.17 6.30
N VAL A 709 31.45 -2.87 5.18
CA VAL A 709 30.20 -3.15 4.48
C VAL A 709 29.88 -4.63 4.59
N ASN A 710 28.74 -4.97 5.20
CA ASN A 710 28.28 -6.33 5.46
C ASN A 710 29.37 -7.21 6.12
N TYR A 711 29.90 -6.75 7.25
CA TYR A 711 30.98 -7.42 7.99
C TYR A 711 30.72 -8.93 8.18
N GLY A 712 31.67 -9.75 7.72
CA GLY A 712 31.55 -11.21 7.67
C GLY A 712 31.30 -11.80 6.28
N LEU A 713 30.95 -10.99 5.27
CA LEU A 713 31.06 -11.40 3.87
C LEU A 713 32.53 -11.43 3.40
N PRO A 714 32.86 -12.17 2.32
CA PRO A 714 34.20 -12.15 1.72
C PRO A 714 34.55 -10.75 1.21
N SER A 715 35.58 -10.15 1.79
CA SER A 715 36.00 -8.75 1.61
C SER A 715 34.89 -7.74 1.96
N PHE A 716 35.11 -6.94 3.00
CA PHE A 716 34.12 -6.02 3.56
C PHE A 716 34.67 -4.60 3.79
N ASN A 717 35.96 -4.36 3.55
CA ASN A 717 36.58 -3.06 3.87
C ASN A 717 36.38 -2.08 2.71
N TYR A 718 35.78 -0.92 3.01
CA TYR A 718 35.78 0.24 2.13
C TYR A 718 37.14 0.96 2.22
N LEU A 719 37.64 1.51 1.10
CA LEU A 719 38.87 2.31 1.06
C LEU A 719 38.56 3.78 0.75
N PHE A 720 39.01 4.66 1.64
CA PHE A 720 38.95 6.11 1.49
C PHE A 720 40.12 6.64 0.64
N GLU A 721 39.95 7.80 0.03
CA GLU A 721 41.00 8.49 -0.72
C GLU A 721 42.02 9.12 0.24
N MET A 722 43.31 8.95 -0.05
CA MET A 722 44.44 9.41 0.78
C MET A 722 44.93 10.79 0.34
N VAL A 723 44.02 11.76 0.27
CA VAL A 723 44.32 13.16 -0.08
C VAL A 723 43.67 14.12 0.94
N PRO A 724 44.22 15.34 1.14
CA PRO A 724 43.56 16.35 1.96
C PRO A 724 42.10 16.58 1.52
N PRO A 725 41.14 16.66 2.45
CA PRO A 725 41.30 16.95 3.89
C PRO A 725 41.45 15.72 4.80
N ASN A 726 41.66 14.52 4.26
CA ASN A 726 41.85 13.31 5.06
C ASN A 726 43.13 13.38 5.90
N SER A 727 43.01 13.51 7.23
CA SER A 727 44.17 13.60 8.14
C SER A 727 44.98 12.30 8.24
N ALA A 728 44.46 11.18 7.73
CA ALA A 728 45.18 9.91 7.64
C ALA A 728 46.16 9.84 6.45
N ALA A 729 46.00 10.70 5.43
CA ALA A 729 46.78 10.63 4.19
C ALA A 729 48.32 10.59 4.37
N PRO A 730 48.95 11.38 5.29
CA PRO A 730 50.40 11.35 5.49
C PRO A 730 50.95 10.00 5.98
N PHE A 731 50.11 9.14 6.58
CA PHE A 731 50.53 7.86 7.14
C PHE A 731 50.43 6.69 6.14
N PHE A 732 49.71 6.86 5.02
CA PHE A 732 49.49 5.83 4.00
C PHE A 732 50.19 6.13 2.65
N ALA A 733 50.86 7.29 2.53
CA ALA A 733 51.62 7.64 1.34
C ALA A 733 52.66 6.55 0.98
N PRO A 734 52.83 6.19 -0.30
CA PRO A 734 52.26 6.82 -1.50
C PRO A 734 50.96 6.18 -2.01
N GLN A 735 50.23 5.40 -1.20
CA GLN A 735 48.99 4.76 -1.66
C GLN A 735 47.88 5.81 -1.89
N PRO A 736 47.17 5.80 -3.03
CA PRO A 736 46.10 6.75 -3.30
C PRO A 736 44.82 6.44 -2.50
N TYR A 737 44.65 5.20 -2.04
CA TYR A 737 43.50 4.76 -1.25
C TYR A 737 43.95 3.92 -0.05
N GLY A 738 43.19 3.98 1.05
CA GLY A 738 43.51 3.32 2.31
C GLY A 738 42.29 3.10 3.22
N PRO A 739 42.37 2.22 4.21
CA PRO A 739 41.20 1.73 4.96
C PRO A 739 40.68 2.69 6.04
N ILE A 740 41.22 3.91 6.14
CA ILE A 740 40.97 4.83 7.26
C ILE A 740 40.75 6.26 6.75
N TYR A 741 39.71 6.94 7.24
CA TYR A 741 39.53 8.39 7.11
C TYR A 741 39.87 9.09 8.42
N GLY A 742 40.58 10.22 8.35
CA GLY A 742 41.00 11.01 9.49
C GLY A 742 40.38 12.40 9.51
N LEU A 743 39.86 12.80 10.66
CA LEU A 743 39.33 14.13 10.96
C LEU A 743 40.30 14.93 11.84
N GLY A 744 40.01 16.22 12.00
CA GLY A 744 40.65 17.12 12.97
C GLY A 744 41.86 17.91 12.47
N ALA A 745 42.29 17.71 11.22
CA ALA A 745 43.32 18.56 10.61
C ALA A 745 42.84 20.01 10.46
N GLU A 746 41.60 20.19 10.01
CA GLU A 746 41.02 21.50 9.74
C GLU A 746 40.06 21.97 10.84
N LEU A 747 39.94 23.29 11.03
CA LEU A 747 39.05 23.89 12.04
C LEU A 747 37.56 23.58 11.79
N TRP A 748 37.17 23.32 10.55
CA TRP A 748 35.81 22.95 10.19
C TRP A 748 35.52 21.44 10.34
N GLN A 749 36.53 20.61 10.67
CA GLN A 749 36.35 19.19 11.05
C GLN A 749 36.16 18.98 12.57
N ARG A 750 36.21 20.05 13.38
CA ARG A 750 36.16 20.01 14.85
C ARG A 750 34.86 20.62 15.35
N TYR A 751 34.23 19.95 16.31
CA TYR A 751 33.03 20.43 16.99
C TYR A 751 33.23 21.85 17.55
N PRO A 752 32.25 22.78 17.45
CA PRO A 752 30.88 22.62 16.95
C PRO A 752 30.71 22.77 15.42
N LYS A 753 31.79 22.77 14.63
CA LYS A 753 31.73 22.68 13.17
C LYS A 753 31.77 21.21 12.72
N PHE A 754 31.25 20.95 11.53
CA PHE A 754 31.21 19.63 10.93
C PHE A 754 31.72 19.67 9.48
N GLU A 755 32.52 18.68 9.11
CA GLU A 755 32.75 18.34 7.72
C GLU A 755 31.51 17.63 7.19
N SER A 756 30.96 18.11 6.08
CA SER A 756 29.93 17.40 5.31
C SER A 756 30.54 17.00 3.97
N ASN A 757 30.71 15.70 3.72
CA ASN A 757 31.43 15.21 2.55
C ASN A 757 30.80 13.93 1.98
N ALA A 758 31.04 13.66 0.69
CA ALA A 758 30.52 12.50 -0.02
C ALA A 758 31.63 11.54 -0.40
N PHE A 759 31.38 10.24 -0.22
CA PHE A 759 32.31 9.16 -0.49
C PHE A 759 31.72 8.25 -1.58
N PRO A 760 32.39 8.04 -2.74
CA PRO A 760 31.92 7.16 -3.80
C PRO A 760 31.70 5.73 -3.30
N LEU A 761 30.44 5.30 -3.20
CA LEU A 761 30.07 4.00 -2.67
C LEU A 761 29.98 2.99 -3.81
N LEU A 762 29.01 3.16 -4.72
CA LEU A 762 28.74 2.23 -5.81
C LEU A 762 29.00 2.92 -7.16
N ASP A 763 29.73 2.23 -8.04
CA ASP A 763 30.02 2.69 -9.40
C ASP A 763 29.25 1.79 -10.40
N PRO A 764 28.25 2.30 -11.14
CA PRO A 764 27.47 1.51 -12.10
C PRO A 764 28.33 0.77 -13.13
N THR A 765 29.51 1.30 -13.49
CA THR A 765 30.41 0.67 -14.48
C THR A 765 31.25 -0.47 -13.91
N ALA A 766 31.45 -0.48 -12.59
CA ALA A 766 32.28 -1.47 -11.89
C ALA A 766 31.47 -2.43 -10.99
N LEU A 767 30.14 -2.25 -10.92
CA LEU A 767 29.17 -3.10 -10.21
C LEU A 767 28.97 -4.44 -10.94
N VAL A 768 29.62 -5.49 -10.45
CA VAL A 768 29.53 -6.84 -11.05
C VAL A 768 28.60 -7.75 -10.24
N PRO A 769 27.56 -8.35 -10.85
CA PRO A 769 26.72 -9.35 -10.19
C PRO A 769 27.49 -10.65 -9.85
N GLU A 770 27.49 -11.01 -8.58
CA GLU A 770 28.01 -12.28 -8.04
C GLU A 770 26.86 -13.14 -7.49
N SER A 771 27.09 -14.45 -7.29
CA SER A 771 26.14 -15.37 -6.62
C SER A 771 24.72 -15.32 -7.21
N ASN A 772 24.59 -15.55 -8.53
CA ASN A 772 23.34 -15.41 -9.30
C ASN A 772 22.71 -14.00 -9.25
N GLY A 773 23.52 -12.97 -9.01
CA GLY A 773 23.08 -11.59 -8.90
C GLY A 773 22.37 -11.25 -7.59
N LEU A 774 22.68 -11.96 -6.50
CA LEU A 774 22.18 -11.65 -5.15
C LEU A 774 23.15 -10.80 -4.33
N LEU A 775 24.43 -10.85 -4.69
CA LEU A 775 25.46 -9.94 -4.21
C LEU A 775 25.97 -9.13 -5.40
N LEU A 776 26.22 -7.84 -5.22
CA LEU A 776 26.98 -7.05 -6.19
C LEU A 776 28.35 -6.76 -5.59
N ARG A 777 29.40 -7.04 -6.36
CA ARG A 777 30.75 -6.58 -6.06
C ARG A 777 30.82 -5.10 -6.42
N ALA A 778 30.96 -4.24 -5.41
CA ALA A 778 30.77 -2.79 -5.55
C ALA A 778 31.79 -2.11 -6.48
N ASN A 779 33.00 -2.65 -6.56
CA ASN A 779 34.06 -2.10 -7.40
C ASN A 779 35.04 -3.20 -7.86
N ALA A 780 34.82 -3.75 -9.06
CA ALA A 780 35.70 -4.77 -9.63
C ALA A 780 37.12 -4.26 -9.96
N ALA A 781 37.32 -2.95 -10.12
CA ALA A 781 38.63 -2.32 -10.36
C ALA A 781 39.44 -2.09 -9.06
N GLY A 782 38.80 -2.18 -7.89
CA GLY A 782 39.43 -2.11 -6.57
C GLY A 782 39.72 -0.70 -6.04
N THR A 783 39.38 0.37 -6.77
CA THR A 783 39.69 1.77 -6.42
C THR A 783 39.22 2.15 -5.01
N TYR A 784 37.97 1.86 -4.67
CA TYR A 784 37.37 2.16 -3.36
C TYR A 784 37.30 0.93 -2.43
N GLY A 785 38.17 -0.07 -2.69
CA GLY A 785 38.13 -1.38 -2.05
C GLY A 785 37.28 -2.41 -2.79
N ASP A 786 37.48 -3.68 -2.44
CA ASP A 786 36.67 -4.81 -2.92
C ASP A 786 35.71 -5.22 -1.79
N TYR A 787 34.41 -4.99 -1.98
CA TYR A 787 33.38 -5.37 -1.02
C TYR A 787 32.05 -5.72 -1.70
N ARG A 788 31.17 -6.43 -0.97
CA ARG A 788 29.85 -6.87 -1.47
C ARG A 788 28.69 -6.14 -0.81
N VAL A 789 27.74 -5.67 -1.63
CA VAL A 789 26.41 -5.22 -1.20
C VAL A 789 25.34 -6.25 -1.57
N ILE A 790 24.25 -6.29 -0.81
CA ILE A 790 23.16 -7.26 -0.99
C ILE A 790 22.09 -6.66 -1.91
N ALA A 791 21.84 -7.30 -3.05
CA ALA A 791 20.89 -6.82 -4.05
C ALA A 791 19.45 -7.26 -3.71
N GLY A 792 18.50 -6.32 -3.73
CA GLY A 792 17.12 -6.55 -3.32
C GLY A 792 16.93 -6.74 -1.82
N GLY A 793 17.84 -6.19 -1.02
CA GLY A 793 17.90 -6.43 0.41
C GLY A 793 18.64 -5.33 1.18
N LEU A 794 18.69 -5.55 2.48
CA LEU A 794 19.31 -4.68 3.48
C LEU A 794 20.83 -4.89 3.49
N SER A 795 21.61 -3.82 3.37
CA SER A 795 23.05 -3.85 3.65
C SER A 795 23.38 -3.09 4.94
N ASP A 796 24.21 -3.70 5.79
CA ASP A 796 24.73 -3.12 7.04
C ASP A 796 26.06 -2.40 6.76
N TYR A 797 26.17 -1.14 7.17
CA TYR A 797 27.34 -0.28 7.00
C TYR A 797 27.86 0.15 8.38
N THR A 798 28.99 -0.42 8.81
CA THR A 798 29.53 -0.22 10.16
C THR A 798 30.73 0.72 10.14
N ILE A 799 30.53 1.92 10.69
CA ILE A 799 31.61 2.85 11.05
C ILE A 799 32.27 2.33 12.33
N ARG A 800 33.61 2.19 12.32
CA ARG A 800 34.41 1.77 13.48
C ARG A 800 35.52 2.78 13.74
N MET A 801 35.71 3.14 15.01
CA MET A 801 36.87 3.93 15.43
C MET A 801 38.15 3.10 15.25
N ASN A 802 39.19 3.71 14.70
CA ASN A 802 40.47 3.07 14.39
C ASN A 802 41.64 3.94 14.88
N GLN A 803 42.87 3.44 14.76
CA GLN A 803 44.07 4.13 15.29
C GLN A 803 45.23 4.01 14.30
N VAL A 804 46.00 5.09 14.14
CA VAL A 804 47.16 5.16 13.23
C VAL A 804 48.33 5.78 14.00
N GLY A 805 49.33 4.96 14.31
CA GLY A 805 50.51 5.35 15.09
C GLY A 805 50.25 5.56 16.58
N PHE A 806 49.35 6.50 16.92
CA PHE A 806 48.90 6.78 18.28
C PHE A 806 47.38 6.56 18.41
N GLY A 807 46.90 6.35 19.63
CA GLY A 807 45.48 6.15 19.87
C GLY A 807 44.68 7.43 19.69
N ALA A 808 43.58 7.37 18.92
CA ALA A 808 42.56 8.41 18.94
C ALA A 808 41.92 8.47 20.33
N THR A 809 41.89 9.66 20.95
CA THR A 809 41.28 9.89 22.28
C THR A 809 40.07 10.81 22.23
N ASN A 810 39.80 11.45 21.10
CA ASN A 810 38.61 12.28 20.91
C ASN A 810 37.53 11.44 20.25
N ASP A 811 36.30 11.56 20.76
CA ASP A 811 35.15 10.86 20.22
C ASP A 811 34.75 11.39 18.85
N TYR A 812 34.02 10.60 18.09
CA TYR A 812 33.53 10.94 16.76
C TYR A 812 32.05 11.34 16.83
N LEU A 813 31.71 12.48 16.23
CA LEU A 813 30.35 13.01 16.21
C LEU A 813 29.76 12.86 14.81
N LEU A 814 28.59 12.23 14.70
CA LEU A 814 27.90 11.95 13.45
C LEU A 814 26.55 12.67 13.40
N ALA A 815 26.45 13.71 12.58
CA ALA A 815 25.23 14.51 12.45
C ALA A 815 24.28 13.99 11.37
N ARG A 816 24.78 13.53 10.21
CA ARG A 816 23.94 13.08 9.08
C ARG A 816 24.56 11.90 8.36
N THR A 817 23.70 11.02 7.84
CA THR A 817 24.03 9.93 6.92
C THR A 817 22.99 9.90 5.80
N ALA A 818 23.42 9.66 4.57
CA ALA A 818 22.53 9.38 3.44
C ALA A 818 23.27 8.58 2.37
N VAL A 819 22.54 7.96 1.45
CA VAL A 819 23.10 7.44 0.20
C VAL A 819 22.28 8.08 -0.93
N LEU A 820 22.95 8.74 -1.88
CA LEU A 820 22.30 9.32 -3.07
C LEU A 820 23.09 9.01 -4.36
N PRO A 821 22.45 8.86 -5.53
CA PRO A 821 20.99 8.80 -5.69
C PRO A 821 20.41 7.53 -5.05
N GLY A 822 19.18 7.62 -4.56
CA GLY A 822 18.51 6.54 -3.82
C GLY A 822 17.04 6.35 -4.19
N ASP A 823 16.56 5.11 -4.15
CA ASP A 823 15.15 4.75 -4.37
C ASP A 823 14.56 4.11 -3.11
N VAL A 824 13.46 4.66 -2.60
CA VAL A 824 12.63 4.07 -1.54
C VAL A 824 11.27 3.70 -2.10
N ARG A 825 10.96 2.41 -2.08
CA ARG A 825 9.74 1.85 -2.67
C ARG A 825 8.91 1.11 -1.62
N ILE A 826 7.66 1.51 -1.45
CA ILE A 826 6.71 0.97 -0.46
C ILE A 826 5.55 0.30 -1.21
N GLU A 827 5.69 -1.00 -1.45
CA GLU A 827 4.74 -1.85 -2.17
C GLU A 827 3.71 -2.48 -1.24
N ALA A 828 2.92 -1.63 -0.58
CA ALA A 828 1.93 -2.04 0.41
C ALA A 828 0.65 -1.21 0.34
N SER A 829 -0.48 -1.84 0.67
CA SER A 829 -1.73 -1.12 0.96
C SER A 829 -1.67 -0.58 2.39
N LEU A 830 -1.85 0.72 2.57
CA LEU A 830 -1.73 1.44 3.83
C LEU A 830 -3.13 1.79 4.35
N PHE A 831 -3.42 1.48 5.62
CA PHE A 831 -4.67 1.87 6.28
C PHE A 831 -4.40 2.43 7.68
N ALA A 832 -4.86 3.65 7.93
CA ALA A 832 -4.97 4.24 9.26
C ALA A 832 -6.45 4.40 9.61
N GLU A 833 -6.95 3.66 10.60
CA GLU A 833 -8.39 3.63 10.90
C GLU A 833 -8.89 4.93 11.56
N ASN A 834 -8.17 5.43 12.57
CA ASN A 834 -8.55 6.60 13.37
C ASN A 834 -7.74 7.84 13.00
N GLY A 835 -6.50 7.70 12.51
CA GLY A 835 -5.62 8.80 12.14
C GLY A 835 -5.36 8.90 10.64
N SER A 836 -4.08 9.03 10.26
CA SER A 836 -3.66 9.40 8.90
C SER A 836 -2.43 8.63 8.42
N VAL A 837 -2.19 8.69 7.11
CA VAL A 837 -0.88 8.38 6.55
C VAL A 837 -0.04 9.66 6.56
N VAL A 838 1.16 9.59 7.13
CA VAL A 838 2.01 10.75 7.43
C VAL A 838 3.45 10.47 7.01
N VAL A 839 4.19 11.51 6.65
CA VAL A 839 5.64 11.42 6.40
C VAL A 839 6.34 12.24 7.48
N ILE A 840 7.28 11.61 8.20
CA ILE A 840 8.11 12.32 9.17
C ILE A 840 9.09 13.20 8.38
N PRO A 841 9.11 14.53 8.57
CA PRO A 841 9.90 15.43 7.73
C PRO A 841 11.42 15.28 7.95
N GLY A 842 11.86 14.97 9.17
CA GLY A 842 13.28 14.95 9.53
C GLY A 842 13.89 16.35 9.70
N ASN A 843 15.14 16.39 10.16
CA ASN A 843 15.95 17.61 10.09
C ASN A 843 16.43 17.85 8.65
N TRP A 844 16.74 19.11 8.30
CA TRP A 844 17.47 19.36 7.06
C TRP A 844 18.87 18.71 7.14
N VAL A 845 19.34 18.17 6.01
CA VAL A 845 20.71 17.64 5.90
C VAL A 845 21.70 18.76 6.13
N ASN A 846 21.48 19.90 5.48
CA ASN A 846 22.22 21.13 5.72
C ASN A 846 21.32 22.13 6.48
N PRO A 847 21.54 22.38 7.79
CA PRO A 847 20.76 23.30 8.60
C PRO A 847 21.29 24.74 8.56
N ASN A 848 22.41 25.03 7.90
CA ASN A 848 23.06 26.36 7.93
C ASN A 848 22.47 27.31 6.88
N PRO A 849 21.67 28.33 7.25
CA PRO A 849 21.02 29.23 6.29
C PRO A 849 21.99 30.10 5.48
N ASN A 850 23.26 30.20 5.90
CA ASN A 850 24.29 30.93 5.13
C ASN A 850 24.82 30.11 3.93
N ASP A 851 24.57 28.80 3.89
CA ASP A 851 25.00 27.90 2.83
C ASP A 851 23.88 27.63 1.81
N SER A 852 23.44 28.70 1.14
CA SER A 852 22.35 28.64 0.14
C SER A 852 22.86 28.60 -1.30
N ARG A 853 22.07 28.05 -2.22
CA ARG A 853 22.38 28.09 -3.66
C ARG A 853 22.47 29.53 -4.17
N GLU A 854 21.56 30.41 -3.74
CA GLU A 854 21.51 31.81 -4.16
C GLU A 854 22.80 32.57 -3.79
N THR A 855 23.32 32.35 -2.57
CA THR A 855 24.61 32.94 -2.14
C THR A 855 25.81 32.35 -2.90
N PHE A 856 25.78 31.05 -3.21
CA PHE A 856 26.81 30.39 -4.00
C PHE A 856 26.86 30.90 -5.46
N GLU A 857 25.73 30.95 -6.15
CA GLU A 857 25.63 31.40 -7.56
C GLU A 857 25.97 32.90 -7.70
N ALA A 858 25.59 33.72 -6.72
CA ALA A 858 26.05 35.11 -6.63
C ALA A 858 27.58 35.20 -6.48
N ARG A 859 28.20 34.31 -5.69
CA ARG A 859 29.67 34.28 -5.55
C ARG A 859 30.37 33.83 -6.83
N VAL A 860 29.86 32.82 -7.53
CA VAL A 860 30.35 32.41 -8.86
C VAL A 860 30.28 33.58 -9.84
N THR A 861 29.16 34.31 -9.87
CA THR A 861 28.99 35.50 -10.73
C THR A 861 30.03 36.59 -10.42
N VAL A 862 30.35 36.83 -9.15
CA VAL A 862 31.41 37.78 -8.74
C VAL A 862 32.80 37.30 -9.17
N LEU A 863 33.08 36.00 -9.12
CA LEU A 863 34.37 35.42 -9.52
C LEU A 863 34.56 35.41 -11.05
N GLN A 864 33.48 35.33 -11.83
CA GLN A 864 33.52 35.56 -13.27
C GLN A 864 33.68 37.04 -13.63
N GLY A 865 33.26 37.95 -12.75
CA GLY A 865 33.41 39.40 -12.91
C GLY A 865 34.80 39.93 -12.53
N ALA A 866 35.04 41.20 -12.84
CA ALA A 866 36.23 41.91 -12.39
C ALA A 866 36.23 42.06 -10.85
N PRO A 867 37.37 41.93 -10.16
CA PRO A 867 38.73 41.83 -10.70
C PRO A 867 39.19 40.41 -11.06
N TYR A 868 38.42 39.37 -10.73
CA TYR A 868 38.84 37.98 -10.81
C TYR A 868 38.86 37.42 -12.24
N ASN A 869 37.82 37.71 -13.03
CA ASN A 869 37.67 37.31 -14.44
C ASN A 869 37.90 35.80 -14.69
N LEU A 870 37.49 34.94 -13.75
CA LEU A 870 37.71 33.50 -13.87
C LEU A 870 36.75 32.86 -14.90
N PRO A 871 37.20 31.87 -15.68
CA PRO A 871 36.33 30.94 -16.39
C PRO A 871 35.29 30.29 -15.45
N LEU A 872 34.13 29.91 -15.98
CA LEU A 872 33.00 29.40 -15.16
C LEU A 872 33.40 28.21 -14.27
N ASP A 873 34.12 27.24 -14.81
CA ASP A 873 34.62 26.07 -14.09
C ASP A 873 35.58 26.46 -12.94
N GLN A 874 36.50 27.40 -13.19
CA GLN A 874 37.43 27.89 -12.17
C GLN A 874 36.74 28.74 -11.10
N ALA A 875 35.73 29.54 -11.50
CA ALA A 875 34.88 30.30 -10.58
C ALA A 875 34.08 29.38 -9.65
N ILE A 876 33.51 28.29 -10.18
CA ILE A 876 32.80 27.26 -9.40
C ILE A 876 33.76 26.54 -8.45
N LEU A 877 34.91 26.05 -8.93
CA LEU A 877 35.90 25.37 -8.09
C LEU A 877 36.40 26.27 -6.94
N THR A 878 36.63 27.55 -7.22
CA THR A 878 37.03 28.54 -6.22
C THR A 878 35.90 28.79 -5.21
N ALA A 879 34.66 28.97 -5.66
CA ALA A 879 33.51 29.13 -4.78
C ALA A 879 33.24 27.89 -3.91
N GLN A 880 33.48 26.67 -4.42
CA GLN A 880 33.35 25.43 -3.65
C GLN A 880 34.46 25.29 -2.59
N ALA A 881 35.68 25.73 -2.87
CA ALA A 881 36.74 25.81 -1.87
C ALA A 881 36.37 26.80 -0.74
N GLU A 882 35.92 28.00 -1.09
CA GLU A 882 35.46 29.01 -0.12
C GLU A 882 34.25 28.51 0.70
N ARG A 883 33.32 27.76 0.08
CA ARG A 883 32.20 27.10 0.75
C ARG A 883 32.66 26.06 1.77
N ARG A 884 33.65 25.21 1.40
CA ARG A 884 34.23 24.22 2.31
C ARG A 884 34.91 24.91 3.50
N ASP A 885 35.71 25.93 3.27
CA ASP A 885 36.47 26.60 4.34
C ASP A 885 35.57 27.38 5.32
N SER A 886 34.48 27.97 4.83
CA SER A 886 33.52 28.71 5.65
C SER A 886 32.54 27.79 6.39
N ASN A 887 31.89 26.87 5.66
CA ASN A 887 30.73 26.09 6.09
C ASN A 887 31.03 24.60 6.35
N GLY A 888 32.26 24.13 6.14
CA GLY A 888 32.62 22.70 6.23
C GLY A 888 31.97 21.81 5.15
N SER A 889 31.27 22.42 4.18
CA SER A 889 30.41 21.71 3.23
C SER A 889 31.13 21.41 1.92
N GLY A 890 31.31 20.13 1.63
CA GLY A 890 31.87 19.62 0.38
C GLY A 890 30.95 19.87 -0.82
N PRO A 891 31.50 19.79 -2.04
CA PRO A 891 30.77 20.17 -3.23
C PRO A 891 29.55 19.26 -3.46
N ASP A 892 29.64 17.98 -3.12
CA ASP A 892 28.56 17.01 -3.28
C ASP A 892 27.48 17.07 -2.18
N MET A 893 27.51 18.07 -1.29
CA MET A 893 26.46 18.28 -0.26
C MET A 893 25.35 19.23 -0.73
N PRO A 894 24.07 18.92 -0.49
CA PRO A 894 22.96 19.82 -0.81
C PRO A 894 23.07 21.16 -0.07
N PHE A 895 22.54 22.22 -0.66
CA PHE A 895 22.43 23.52 -0.01
C PHE A 895 21.32 23.52 1.05
N TYR A 896 21.32 24.55 1.90
CA TYR A 896 20.21 24.81 2.83
C TYR A 896 18.88 24.94 2.09
N GLY A 897 17.86 24.24 2.57
CA GLY A 897 16.52 24.21 1.97
C GLY A 897 16.37 23.29 0.76
N GLU A 898 17.44 22.59 0.33
CA GLU A 898 17.37 21.60 -0.75
C GLU A 898 17.16 20.17 -0.19
N PRO A 899 16.25 19.39 -0.78
CA PRO A 899 16.01 18.01 -0.36
C PRO A 899 17.10 17.07 -0.90
N LEU A 900 17.12 15.84 -0.39
CA LEU A 900 18.00 14.79 -0.92
C LEU A 900 17.45 14.24 -2.24
N ASP A 901 18.37 13.81 -3.11
CA ASP A 901 18.05 13.03 -4.32
C ASP A 901 17.71 11.57 -3.96
N ILE A 902 16.57 11.42 -3.27
CA ILE A 902 15.98 10.14 -2.90
C ILE A 902 14.53 10.11 -3.40
N ARG A 903 14.24 9.27 -4.38
CA ARG A 903 12.89 9.05 -4.92
C ARG A 903 12.08 8.21 -3.94
N ILE A 904 10.88 8.67 -3.59
CA ILE A 904 9.94 7.93 -2.73
C ILE A 904 8.69 7.58 -3.54
N VAL A 905 8.40 6.27 -3.65
CA VAL A 905 7.21 5.76 -4.33
C VAL A 905 6.41 4.84 -3.42
N ILE A 906 5.15 5.19 -3.18
CA ILE A 906 4.14 4.29 -2.60
C ILE A 906 3.40 3.63 -3.76
N HIS A 907 3.47 2.30 -3.85
CA HIS A 907 2.83 1.50 -4.90
C HIS A 907 1.82 0.55 -4.26
N GLY A 908 0.57 0.99 -4.14
CA GLY A 908 -0.43 0.30 -3.33
C GLY A 908 -1.76 1.05 -3.28
N ALA A 909 -2.31 1.25 -2.09
CA ALA A 909 -3.50 2.07 -1.87
C ALA A 909 -3.37 2.79 -0.52
N VAL A 910 -3.95 3.98 -0.40
CA VAL A 910 -3.86 4.82 0.81
C VAL A 910 -5.25 5.06 1.38
N SER A 911 -5.55 4.45 2.52
CA SER A 911 -6.79 4.65 3.26
C SER A 911 -6.53 5.31 4.61
N GLN A 912 -7.24 6.39 4.92
CA GLN A 912 -7.04 7.14 6.15
C GLN A 912 -8.33 7.77 6.65
N ASN A 913 -8.44 8.04 7.95
CA ASN A 913 -9.60 8.71 8.51
C ASN A 913 -9.79 10.10 7.91
N MET A 914 -8.80 10.96 8.16
CA MET A 914 -8.72 12.32 7.64
C MET A 914 -7.24 12.66 7.43
N PRO A 915 -6.87 13.31 6.30
CA PRO A 915 -5.51 13.83 6.18
C PRO A 915 -5.22 14.86 7.28
N LEU A 916 -3.94 14.99 7.63
CA LEU A 916 -3.46 16.09 8.47
C LEU A 916 -3.74 17.44 7.79
N PRO A 917 -3.91 18.54 8.55
CA PRO A 917 -4.03 19.87 7.98
C PRO A 917 -2.86 20.19 7.02
N ILE A 918 -3.13 20.95 5.96
CA ILE A 918 -2.17 21.26 4.91
C ILE A 918 -0.88 21.92 5.43
N SER A 919 -0.95 22.61 6.58
CA SER A 919 0.23 23.16 7.26
C SER A 919 1.25 22.10 7.68
N TYR A 920 0.80 20.94 8.16
CA TYR A 920 1.68 19.81 8.46
C TYR A 920 2.14 19.13 7.17
N GLN A 921 1.24 18.96 6.19
CA GLN A 921 1.61 18.39 4.88
C GLN A 921 2.73 19.20 4.22
N ALA A 922 2.67 20.54 4.31
CA ALA A 922 3.68 21.45 3.79
C ALA A 922 5.09 21.13 4.34
N GLU A 923 5.25 20.88 5.64
CA GLU A 923 6.57 20.70 6.24
C GLU A 923 7.31 19.44 5.74
N TRP A 924 6.59 18.36 5.39
CA TRP A 924 7.22 17.22 4.72
C TRP A 924 7.33 17.41 3.20
N LEU A 925 6.34 18.05 2.56
CA LEU A 925 6.39 18.33 1.12
C LEU A 925 7.57 19.25 0.75
N ARG A 926 7.94 20.19 1.62
CA ARG A 926 9.17 21.01 1.49
C ARG A 926 10.45 20.19 1.36
N LYS A 927 10.51 19.01 1.98
CA LYS A 927 11.71 18.16 2.10
C LYS A 927 11.68 16.88 1.26
N TRP A 928 10.48 16.44 0.87
CA TRP A 928 10.27 15.13 0.23
C TRP A 928 9.26 15.17 -0.93
N GLY A 929 8.61 16.31 -1.20
CA GLY A 929 7.65 16.47 -2.29
C GLY A 929 8.26 16.79 -3.65
N TRP A 930 9.55 17.09 -3.71
CA TRP A 930 10.26 17.47 -4.94
C TRP A 930 11.73 17.01 -4.92
N ILE A 931 12.37 16.96 -6.09
CA ILE A 931 13.81 16.78 -6.27
C ILE A 931 14.34 17.87 -7.21
N PRO A 932 15.41 18.62 -6.85
CA PRO A 932 16.13 19.55 -7.73
C PRO A 932 16.62 18.90 -9.02
N ARG A 933 16.63 19.62 -10.16
CA ARG A 933 17.21 19.07 -11.40
C ARG A 933 18.71 18.76 -11.31
N ASN A 934 19.43 19.58 -10.56
CA ASN A 934 20.88 19.51 -10.44
C ASN A 934 21.25 18.44 -9.41
N PHE A 935 22.15 17.54 -9.78
CA PHE A 935 22.70 16.55 -8.87
C PHE A 935 23.63 17.24 -7.86
N SER A 936 23.06 17.59 -6.70
CA SER A 936 23.73 18.28 -5.61
C SER A 936 24.25 19.69 -5.94
N ALA A 937 25.17 20.21 -5.11
CA ALA A 937 25.85 21.49 -5.31
C ALA A 937 27.07 21.39 -6.24
N ASN A 938 27.60 20.18 -6.49
CA ASN A 938 28.65 19.91 -7.47
C ASN A 938 28.04 19.66 -8.84
N TYR A 939 27.14 20.55 -9.25
CA TYR A 939 26.31 20.38 -10.43
C TYR A 939 27.08 20.58 -11.73
N HIS A 940 28.39 20.32 -11.79
CA HIS A 940 29.23 20.64 -12.94
C HIS A 940 30.35 19.62 -13.17
N VAL A 941 30.53 19.21 -14.43
CA VAL A 941 31.69 18.40 -14.85
C VAL A 941 32.94 19.29 -14.93
N PRO A 942 34.03 18.97 -14.20
CA PRO A 942 35.28 19.75 -14.24
C PRO A 942 35.83 19.91 -15.65
N GLY A 943 36.10 21.14 -16.06
CA GLY A 943 36.68 21.47 -17.37
C GLY A 943 35.72 21.47 -18.57
N SER A 944 34.44 21.13 -18.41
CA SER A 944 33.45 21.27 -19.51
C SER A 944 32.42 22.38 -19.29
N GLY A 945 32.14 22.75 -18.04
CA GLY A 945 31.08 23.73 -17.73
C GLY A 945 29.66 23.20 -18.01
N THR A 946 29.50 21.87 -18.17
CA THR A 946 28.19 21.21 -18.36
C THR A 946 27.58 20.89 -17.00
N GLN A 947 26.28 21.12 -16.85
CA GLN A 947 25.58 20.76 -15.62
C GLN A 947 25.51 19.24 -15.42
N VAL A 948 25.55 18.76 -14.17
CA VAL A 948 25.27 17.35 -13.84
C VAL A 948 23.83 17.24 -13.34
N LEU A 949 23.00 16.50 -14.07
CA LEU A 949 21.58 16.31 -13.77
C LEU A 949 21.32 15.05 -12.92
N ILE A 950 20.18 15.02 -12.24
CA ILE A 950 19.68 13.83 -11.52
C ILE A 950 19.47 12.62 -12.46
N PRO A 951 19.41 11.38 -11.93
CA PRO A 951 19.22 10.20 -12.76
C PRO A 951 17.94 10.23 -13.59
N GLU A 952 18.00 9.68 -14.81
CA GLU A 952 16.81 9.54 -15.68
C GLU A 952 15.67 8.78 -14.97
N ARG A 953 16.02 7.78 -14.16
CA ARG A 953 15.08 6.98 -13.33
C ARG A 953 14.28 7.81 -12.32
N HIS A 954 14.78 8.98 -11.92
CA HIS A 954 14.11 9.88 -10.97
C HIS A 954 13.18 10.89 -11.67
N VAL A 955 13.34 11.11 -12.98
CA VAL A 955 12.53 12.05 -13.76
C VAL A 955 11.21 11.38 -14.19
N PRO A 956 10.04 11.88 -13.77
CA PRO A 956 8.76 11.34 -14.23
C PRO A 956 8.55 11.62 -15.72
N ALA A 957 7.85 10.71 -16.41
CA ALA A 957 7.55 10.88 -17.83
C ALA A 957 6.79 12.21 -18.11
N GLY A 958 7.33 13.01 -19.03
CA GLY A 958 6.76 14.29 -19.44
C GLY A 958 7.46 15.54 -18.90
N TYR A 959 8.47 15.39 -18.02
CA TYR A 959 9.34 16.49 -17.58
C TYR A 959 10.61 16.58 -18.44
N ASP A 960 11.09 17.81 -18.69
CA ASP A 960 12.39 18.08 -19.33
C ASP A 960 13.22 19.04 -18.47
N ILE A 961 14.07 18.43 -17.65
CA ILE A 961 14.94 19.15 -16.72
C ILE A 961 16.18 19.79 -17.36
N THR A 962 16.41 19.57 -18.67
CA THR A 962 17.46 20.29 -19.41
C THR A 962 17.04 21.73 -19.74
N GLY A 963 15.73 21.99 -19.78
CA GLY A 963 15.13 23.24 -20.23
C GLY A 963 14.40 24.01 -19.13
N ALA A 964 13.07 23.94 -19.18
CA ALA A 964 12.19 24.76 -18.36
C ALA A 964 11.94 24.21 -16.95
N ASP A 965 11.96 22.88 -16.78
CA ASP A 965 11.67 22.24 -15.49
C ASP A 965 12.91 22.29 -14.59
N ARG A 966 12.79 22.97 -13.46
CA ARG A 966 13.90 23.16 -12.51
C ARG A 966 13.96 22.07 -11.44
N TYR A 967 12.90 21.28 -11.35
CA TYR A 967 12.69 20.24 -10.36
C TYR A 967 11.62 19.27 -10.84
N VAL A 968 11.58 18.08 -10.23
CA VAL A 968 10.56 17.06 -10.49
C VAL A 968 9.76 16.76 -9.22
N PRO A 969 8.49 16.33 -9.31
CA PRO A 969 7.70 15.91 -8.14
C PRO A 969 8.21 14.58 -7.57
N ASN A 970 8.10 14.44 -6.25
CA ASN A 970 8.50 13.27 -5.47
C ASN A 970 7.38 12.88 -4.48
N LEU A 971 7.57 11.83 -3.68
CA LEU A 971 6.54 11.24 -2.80
C LEU A 971 5.29 10.83 -3.60
N ILE A 972 5.51 9.97 -4.59
CA ILE A 972 4.50 9.62 -5.60
C ILE A 972 3.62 8.48 -5.08
N VAL A 973 2.29 8.65 -5.13
CA VAL A 973 1.33 7.58 -4.83
C VAL A 973 0.79 6.99 -6.14
N THR A 974 1.14 5.73 -6.38
CA THR A 974 0.72 4.94 -7.54
C THR A 974 -0.18 3.80 -7.07
N TYR A 975 -1.30 3.57 -7.77
CA TYR A 975 -2.22 2.51 -7.40
C TYR A 975 -1.83 1.18 -8.03
N ASP A 976 -1.56 0.18 -7.19
CA ASP A 976 -1.19 -1.16 -7.65
C ASP A 976 -2.39 -1.85 -8.32
N ALA A 977 -2.30 -2.11 -9.62
CA ALA A 977 -3.35 -2.79 -10.38
C ALA A 977 -3.69 -4.20 -9.84
N THR A 978 -2.77 -4.88 -9.15
CA THR A 978 -3.08 -6.18 -8.52
C THR A 978 -4.07 -6.03 -7.37
N LEU A 979 -4.14 -4.85 -6.72
CA LEU A 979 -5.16 -4.56 -5.71
C LEU A 979 -6.56 -4.51 -6.33
N ALA A 980 -6.66 -4.12 -7.61
CA ALA A 980 -7.95 -4.01 -8.29
C ALA A 980 -8.49 -5.34 -8.83
N THR A 981 -7.62 -6.28 -9.17
CA THR A 981 -8.01 -7.50 -9.88
C THR A 981 -7.74 -8.77 -9.08
N ALA A 982 -6.90 -8.70 -8.04
CA ALA A 982 -6.22 -9.87 -7.47
C ALA A 982 -5.62 -10.79 -8.55
N SER A 983 -5.22 -10.25 -9.71
CA SER A 983 -4.58 -10.99 -10.79
C SER A 983 -3.07 -10.83 -10.76
N LEU A 984 -2.37 -11.83 -11.29
CA LEU A 984 -0.95 -11.78 -11.57
C LEU A 984 -0.68 -10.70 -12.65
N ALA A 985 0.36 -9.87 -12.47
CA ALA A 985 0.69 -8.76 -13.36
C ALA A 985 -0.44 -7.72 -13.58
N GLY A 986 -1.30 -7.50 -12.57
CA GLY A 986 -2.21 -6.36 -12.51
C GLY A 986 -3.52 -6.51 -13.30
N PHE A 987 -3.47 -7.06 -14.52
CA PHE A 987 -4.66 -7.39 -15.32
C PHE A 987 -4.57 -8.76 -16.01
N GLY A 988 -3.67 -9.65 -15.56
CA GLY A 988 -3.45 -10.97 -16.15
C GLY A 988 -4.57 -11.99 -15.89
N SER A 989 -4.40 -13.19 -16.43
CA SER A 989 -5.45 -14.24 -16.45
C SER A 989 -5.44 -15.21 -15.26
N ASP A 990 -4.44 -15.18 -14.38
CA ASP A 990 -4.39 -16.05 -13.18
C ASP A 990 -4.51 -15.23 -11.89
N TYR A 991 -5.26 -15.76 -10.92
CA TYR A 991 -5.54 -15.09 -9.65
C TYR A 991 -4.46 -15.36 -8.62
N LEU A 992 -4.09 -14.31 -7.90
CA LEU A 992 -3.09 -14.27 -6.82
C LEU A 992 -3.43 -15.24 -5.68
N ARG A 993 -4.70 -15.25 -5.23
CA ARG A 993 -5.21 -16.11 -4.15
C ARG A 993 -6.49 -16.81 -4.56
N ARG A 994 -6.61 -18.09 -4.20
CA ARG A 994 -7.80 -18.92 -4.38
C ARG A 994 -8.13 -19.63 -3.07
N ASP A 995 -9.41 -19.96 -2.86
CA ASP A 995 -9.81 -20.86 -1.77
C ASP A 995 -9.62 -22.34 -2.13
N ARG A 996 -9.92 -23.24 -1.18
CA ARG A 996 -9.84 -24.70 -1.38
C ARG A 996 -10.75 -25.27 -2.47
N PHE A 997 -11.62 -24.46 -3.06
CA PHE A 997 -12.52 -24.81 -4.17
C PHE A 997 -12.18 -24.04 -5.45
N GLY A 998 -11.00 -23.42 -5.54
CA GLY A 998 -10.50 -22.71 -6.72
C GLY A 998 -11.06 -21.29 -6.93
N ARG A 999 -11.95 -20.82 -6.05
CA ARG A 999 -12.64 -19.52 -6.16
C ARG A 999 -11.70 -18.38 -5.78
N SER A 1000 -11.73 -17.26 -6.51
CA SER A 1000 -10.83 -16.14 -6.24
C SER A 1000 -11.12 -15.44 -4.90
N LEU A 1001 -10.03 -15.03 -4.25
CA LEU A 1001 -10.04 -14.26 -3.01
C LEU A 1001 -9.45 -12.85 -3.26
N PRO A 1002 -9.74 -11.88 -2.37
CA PRO A 1002 -9.02 -10.60 -2.34
C PRO A 1002 -7.50 -10.81 -2.27
N PRO A 1003 -6.68 -9.82 -2.68
CA PRO A 1003 -5.24 -9.99 -2.82
C PRO A 1003 -4.50 -10.19 -1.48
N MET A 1004 -5.10 -9.82 -0.35
CA MET A 1004 -4.50 -9.91 0.99
C MET A 1004 -5.48 -10.59 1.96
N PRO A 1005 -4.97 -11.32 2.98
CA PRO A 1005 -5.80 -12.16 3.83
C PRO A 1005 -6.63 -11.37 4.85
N ALA A 1006 -7.81 -11.92 5.18
CA ALA A 1006 -8.67 -11.53 6.30
C ALA A 1006 -9.08 -10.04 6.36
N LEU A 1007 -9.05 -9.31 5.23
CA LEU A 1007 -9.34 -7.88 5.18
C LEU A 1007 -10.70 -7.53 5.82
N PRO A 1008 -10.79 -6.40 6.55
CA PRO A 1008 -12.06 -5.92 7.09
C PRO A 1008 -12.99 -5.49 5.95
N VAL A 1009 -14.29 -5.59 6.20
CA VAL A 1009 -15.36 -5.32 5.22
C VAL A 1009 -16.28 -4.26 5.83
N GLY A 1010 -16.74 -3.32 5.00
CA GLY A 1010 -17.64 -2.25 5.42
C GLY A 1010 -18.93 -2.79 6.05
N PRO A 1011 -19.39 -2.22 7.18
CA PRO A 1011 -20.57 -2.68 7.91
C PRO A 1011 -21.90 -2.31 7.21
N LYS A 1012 -21.85 -1.78 5.99
CA LYS A 1012 -23.01 -1.54 5.12
C LYS A 1012 -22.73 -2.04 3.71
N LEU A 1013 -23.79 -2.47 3.03
CA LEU A 1013 -23.76 -2.79 1.61
C LEU A 1013 -23.67 -1.49 0.79
N ALA A 1014 -22.83 -1.49 -0.25
CA ALA A 1014 -22.72 -0.40 -1.21
C ALA A 1014 -23.88 -0.39 -2.23
N TYR A 1015 -24.48 -1.56 -2.46
CA TYR A 1015 -25.67 -1.74 -3.29
C TYR A 1015 -26.48 -2.94 -2.79
N PHE A 1016 -27.79 -2.88 -2.94
CA PHE A 1016 -28.71 -3.98 -2.71
C PHE A 1016 -29.90 -3.84 -3.67
N GLY A 1017 -30.19 -4.87 -4.46
CA GLY A 1017 -31.31 -4.83 -5.40
C GLY A 1017 -31.56 -6.14 -6.15
N GLU A 1018 -32.57 -6.12 -7.01
CA GLU A 1018 -32.86 -7.26 -7.89
C GLU A 1018 -32.04 -7.19 -9.17
N VAL A 1019 -31.68 -8.35 -9.72
CA VAL A 1019 -31.36 -8.47 -11.14
C VAL A 1019 -32.67 -8.58 -11.92
N LEU A 1020 -33.06 -7.49 -12.60
CA LEU A 1020 -34.08 -7.57 -13.63
C LEU A 1020 -33.60 -8.56 -14.72
N ARG A 1021 -34.35 -9.64 -14.92
CA ARG A 1021 -34.23 -10.55 -16.06
C ARG A 1021 -35.10 -10.06 -17.21
#